data_AF-A0A3L7MTD7-F1
#
_entry.id   AF-A0A3L7MTD7-F1
#
_cell.length_a   1.000
_cell.length_b   1.000
_cell.length_c   1.000
_cell.angle_alpha   90.00
_cell.angle_beta   90.00
_cell.angle_gamma   90.00
#
_symmetry.space_group_name_H-M   'P 1'
#
loop_
_entity.id
_entity.type
_entity.pdbx_description
1 polymer ?
#
loop_
_entity_poly.entity_id
_entity_poly.type
_entity_poly.pdbx_seq_one_letter_code
_entity_poly.pdbx_strand_id
1 'polypeptide(L)'
;MTSSLSFVGKECTKDQHGEPTIMNMFSIITSVIVLFASMQVHGEEVRISTSFPGGNVVVEKIDGRTIHLGTDLRGGQPWFYWCFDATVANPGKVLFNMGKPQKIGVRGPAVSIDEGKSWNYLGTENVEMTPQAERFTYEFTKVNQRARFSVAIPYLQHDLDAFIIKNAANPFLVKSELTKTRKGTSVDLLKIGKPGPGVSPILVTARHHACESTASYVLEGFLQEALSESLAGKEFRKRHVLFAVPIVDKDGVEAGDQGKNRMPHDHNRDYGDNPIYPEIQAISDIANKYKIHFAIDFHCPALRGDIHEAMHFLGLGVPHVKDNLNEWISWIKEERPQEVMTPLNFLIDPTKPGAVNRKINSHYMATLESCKMAATLEVPYTQVRPALDSDMARAYGAGLLKAWVRTNFTTIDAGMNRGDLSNAHFNNFRNEFIKSYRSKPKEMEQLANRYRTERSPVLYRLEASNLLATLAISQRKYPEAKVLTQSVLLDANASTYQYQNAMLLNMEATVKDPKSGAEEVDALFMKAIALPYSALSYRAKVYDLASEFARRQMDYRTAIKRTRDQILVAAFYEKGRLWNRIATDFEAIKLPAEALGARKEAIKLLRPVLDPVEVSVFGAMMTLDYFDALYGISETPISELEAAAQKVLNHKVSSIAMKEHVTKLLKERK
;
A
#
# COMPACT_ATOMS: atom_id res chain seq x y z
N MET A 1 -1.82 37.32 -51.02
CA MET A 1 -1.03 38.27 -51.85
C MET A 1 0.39 38.19 -51.31
N THR A 2 1.23 37.31 -51.89
CA THR A 2 2.30 37.68 -52.87
C THR A 2 3.22 38.78 -52.33
N SER A 3 4.55 38.68 -52.29
CA SER A 3 5.52 37.68 -52.71
C SER A 3 6.92 38.27 -52.43
N SER A 4 7.90 37.40 -52.14
CA SER A 4 9.24 37.37 -52.79
C SER A 4 10.24 38.54 -52.70
N LEU A 5 11.39 38.20 -52.07
CA LEU A 5 12.76 38.13 -52.67
C LEU A 5 13.56 39.43 -52.90
N SER A 6 14.73 39.56 -52.23
CA SER A 6 16.10 39.36 -52.80
C SER A 6 16.74 40.71 -53.22
N PHE A 7 18.05 41.02 -53.21
CA PHE A 7 19.34 40.41 -52.84
C PHE A 7 20.45 41.47 -53.17
N VAL A 8 21.69 41.29 -52.65
CA VAL A 8 23.00 41.89 -53.08
C VAL A 8 23.22 43.40 -52.80
N GLY A 9 24.38 43.93 -52.36
CA GLY A 9 25.70 43.40 -51.97
C GLY A 9 26.83 44.45 -52.19
N LYS A 10 28.01 44.15 -51.61
CA LYS A 10 29.40 44.62 -51.90
C LYS A 10 29.84 46.03 -51.43
N GLU A 11 30.82 46.13 -50.49
CA GLU A 11 32.31 46.17 -50.64
C GLU A 11 32.81 47.53 -51.21
N CYS A 12 33.91 48.19 -50.81
CA CYS A 12 35.13 47.83 -50.08
C CYS A 12 35.98 49.11 -49.77
N THR A 13 36.96 49.01 -48.84
CA THR A 13 38.33 49.65 -48.80
C THR A 13 38.46 51.18 -48.55
N LYS A 14 39.52 51.78 -47.96
CA LYS A 14 40.80 51.38 -47.30
C LYS A 14 41.56 52.65 -46.79
N ASP A 15 42.40 52.47 -45.75
CA ASP A 15 43.75 53.09 -45.55
C ASP A 15 43.87 54.62 -45.29
N GLN A 16 44.85 55.26 -44.59
CA GLN A 16 46.14 54.92 -43.95
C GLN A 16 46.73 56.16 -43.18
N HIS A 17 47.59 55.91 -42.18
CA HIS A 17 48.84 56.62 -41.72
C HIS A 17 48.94 58.08 -41.17
N GLY A 18 49.74 58.24 -40.09
CA GLY A 18 50.66 59.40 -39.83
C GLY A 18 50.90 59.85 -38.37
N GLU A 19 52.10 59.58 -37.79
CA GLU A 19 52.70 60.18 -36.55
C GLU A 19 53.50 61.49 -36.87
N PRO A 20 54.34 62.15 -36.00
CA PRO A 20 54.64 62.14 -34.52
C PRO A 20 54.64 63.57 -33.87
N THR A 21 54.82 63.87 -32.56
CA THR A 21 56.13 64.13 -31.87
C THR A 21 55.95 64.73 -30.44
N ILE A 22 56.50 64.04 -29.43
CA ILE A 22 57.22 64.39 -28.17
C ILE A 22 57.12 65.81 -27.54
N MET A 23 56.66 65.90 -26.27
CA MET A 23 57.39 66.60 -25.17
C MET A 23 56.97 66.10 -23.76
N ASN A 24 57.96 65.75 -22.94
CA ASN A 24 57.88 65.13 -21.59
C ASN A 24 57.50 66.11 -20.47
N MET A 25 56.72 65.66 -19.48
CA MET A 25 56.99 65.92 -18.04
C MET A 25 56.14 65.06 -17.09
N PHE A 26 56.83 64.15 -16.39
CA PHE A 26 56.59 63.57 -15.05
C PHE A 26 55.24 62.91 -14.66
N SER A 27 55.34 61.59 -14.56
CA SER A 27 54.63 60.60 -13.75
C SER A 27 53.58 61.06 -12.71
N ILE A 28 52.33 60.67 -12.96
CA ILE A 28 51.42 60.18 -11.93
C ILE A 28 50.94 58.80 -12.39
N ILE A 29 51.30 57.75 -11.65
CA ILE A 29 50.79 56.40 -11.86
C ILE A 29 49.31 56.43 -11.47
N THR A 30 48.42 56.28 -12.45
CA THR A 30 47.02 55.90 -12.19
C THR A 30 46.73 54.69 -13.05
N SER A 31 46.77 53.51 -12.42
CA SER A 31 46.39 52.25 -13.04
C SER A 31 44.92 52.33 -13.46
N VAL A 32 44.66 52.43 -14.76
CA VAL A 32 43.34 52.21 -15.35
C VAL A 32 43.07 50.71 -15.26
N ILE A 33 42.35 50.29 -14.23
CA ILE A 33 41.74 48.96 -14.17
C ILE A 33 40.59 48.96 -15.17
N VAL A 34 40.80 48.32 -16.32
CA VAL A 34 39.72 47.89 -17.21
C VAL A 34 38.96 46.80 -16.45
N LEU A 35 37.85 47.18 -15.81
CA LEU A 35 36.88 46.23 -15.28
C LEU A 35 36.25 45.50 -16.47
N PHE A 36 36.76 44.31 -16.79
CA PHE A 36 35.95 43.30 -17.45
C PHE A 36 34.83 42.94 -16.47
N ALA A 37 33.66 43.54 -16.65
CA ALA A 37 32.43 43.01 -16.10
C ALA A 37 32.22 41.64 -16.74
N SER A 38 32.74 40.59 -16.08
CA SER A 38 32.31 39.24 -16.33
C SER A 38 30.82 39.20 -16.02
N MET A 39 29.98 39.29 -17.05
CA MET A 39 28.62 38.79 -16.97
C MET A 39 28.77 37.30 -16.65
N GLN A 40 28.79 36.97 -15.37
CA GLN A 40 28.48 35.63 -14.91
C GLN A 40 27.08 35.36 -15.45
N VAL A 41 27.01 34.52 -16.47
CA VAL A 41 25.78 33.79 -16.77
C VAL A 41 25.47 33.03 -15.49
N HIS A 42 24.58 33.57 -14.65
CA HIS A 42 24.06 32.87 -13.50
C HIS A 42 23.33 31.64 -14.04
N GLY A 43 24.02 30.50 -14.10
CA GLY A 43 23.38 29.23 -14.34
C GLY A 43 22.27 29.05 -13.31
N GLU A 44 21.09 28.63 -13.75
CA GLU A 44 19.95 28.41 -12.86
C GLU A 44 20.36 27.53 -11.68
N GLU A 45 20.12 28.01 -10.46
CA GLU A 45 20.48 27.29 -9.24
C GLU A 45 19.74 25.95 -9.11
N VAL A 46 18.50 25.90 -9.63
CA VAL A 46 17.65 24.71 -9.70
C VAL A 46 17.02 24.65 -11.09
N ARG A 47 17.24 23.56 -11.82
CA ARG A 47 16.64 23.29 -13.13
C ARG A 47 15.55 22.22 -13.01
N ILE A 48 14.37 22.48 -13.56
CA ILE A 48 13.25 21.53 -13.62
C ILE A 48 13.13 20.96 -15.04
N SER A 49 12.86 19.66 -15.16
CA SER A 49 12.63 19.01 -16.45
C SER A 49 11.51 17.98 -16.39
N THR A 50 10.78 17.87 -17.49
CA THR A 50 9.73 16.87 -17.76
C THR A 50 10.00 16.13 -19.07
N SER A 51 11.21 16.25 -19.63
CA SER A 51 11.58 15.70 -20.94
C SER A 51 11.87 14.19 -20.88
N PHE A 52 10.87 13.43 -20.44
CA PHE A 52 10.89 11.97 -20.35
C PHE A 52 9.43 11.44 -20.34
N PRO A 53 9.20 10.15 -20.67
CA PRO A 53 7.87 9.56 -20.64
C PRO A 53 7.18 9.73 -19.28
N GLY A 54 5.93 10.16 -19.28
CA GLY A 54 5.19 10.45 -18.04
C GLY A 54 5.53 11.77 -17.36
N GLY A 55 6.45 12.58 -17.90
CA GLY A 55 6.82 13.87 -17.32
C GLY A 55 5.65 14.87 -17.33
N ASN A 56 5.38 15.49 -16.18
CA ASN A 56 4.34 16.49 -16.00
C ASN A 56 4.65 17.45 -14.85
N VAL A 57 4.79 18.74 -15.16
CA VAL A 57 4.71 19.87 -14.23
C VAL A 57 4.76 21.16 -15.05
N VAL A 58 4.22 22.25 -14.52
CA VAL A 58 4.44 23.63 -15.01
C VAL A 58 5.25 24.38 -13.96
N VAL A 59 6.34 25.02 -14.37
CA VAL A 59 7.07 25.95 -13.49
C VAL A 59 6.37 27.30 -13.54
N GLU A 60 5.71 27.68 -12.44
CA GLU A 60 4.99 28.95 -12.34
C GLU A 60 5.93 30.09 -11.93
N LYS A 61 6.86 29.82 -11.00
CA LYS A 61 7.85 30.79 -10.50
C LYS A 61 9.04 30.07 -9.87
N ILE A 62 10.25 30.58 -10.10
CA ILE A 62 11.46 30.21 -9.36
C ILE A 62 11.89 31.42 -8.52
N ASP A 63 12.00 31.23 -7.21
CA ASP A 63 12.42 32.25 -6.23
C ASP A 63 13.60 31.70 -5.41
N GLY A 64 14.80 31.81 -5.98
CA GLY A 64 15.99 31.11 -5.49
C GLY A 64 15.76 29.60 -5.38
N ARG A 65 15.80 29.07 -4.15
CA ARG A 65 15.53 27.66 -3.83
C ARG A 65 14.08 27.34 -3.47
N THR A 66 13.14 28.25 -3.75
CA THR A 66 11.70 28.00 -3.67
C THR A 66 11.11 27.90 -5.07
N ILE A 67 10.59 26.72 -5.42
CA ILE A 67 10.06 26.42 -6.75
C ILE A 67 8.54 26.29 -6.66
N HIS A 68 7.82 27.16 -7.35
CA HIS A 68 6.36 27.13 -7.44
C HIS A 68 5.95 26.35 -8.70
N LEU A 69 5.15 25.31 -8.48
CA LEU A 69 4.82 24.30 -9.48
C LEU A 69 3.30 24.14 -9.61
N GLY A 70 2.83 24.09 -10.84
CA GLY A 70 1.48 23.70 -11.23
C GLY A 70 1.46 22.32 -11.88
N THR A 71 0.29 21.70 -11.97
CA THR A 71 0.11 20.50 -12.80
C THR A 71 -0.11 20.94 -14.26
N ASP A 72 0.56 20.28 -15.21
CA ASP A 72 0.29 20.53 -16.62
C ASP A 72 -0.99 19.80 -17.02
N LEU A 73 -2.08 20.57 -17.15
CA LEU A 73 -3.40 20.02 -17.46
C LEU A 73 -3.58 19.72 -18.95
N ARG A 74 -2.77 20.31 -19.84
CA ARG A 74 -2.85 20.16 -21.31
C ARG A 74 -4.27 20.31 -21.87
N GLY A 75 -5.01 21.28 -21.32
CA GLY A 75 -6.40 21.56 -21.67
C GLY A 75 -7.45 20.65 -21.01
N GLY A 76 -7.03 19.73 -20.15
CA GLY A 76 -7.92 18.91 -19.31
C GLY A 76 -8.47 19.66 -18.09
N GLN A 77 -9.41 19.02 -17.41
CA GLN A 77 -9.98 19.53 -16.16
C GLN A 77 -8.97 19.42 -15.00
N PRO A 78 -9.08 20.27 -13.95
CA PRO A 78 -8.18 20.21 -12.80
C PRO A 78 -8.13 18.83 -12.13
N TRP A 79 -6.90 18.33 -11.97
CA TRP A 79 -6.57 17.12 -11.24
C TRP A 79 -5.16 17.26 -10.63
N PHE A 80 -4.51 16.18 -10.19
CA PHE A 80 -3.35 16.25 -9.30
C PHE A 80 -2.07 15.53 -9.76
N TYR A 81 -1.99 15.00 -10.97
CA TYR A 81 -0.79 14.32 -11.46
C TYR A 81 0.35 15.29 -11.76
N TRP A 82 1.54 14.90 -11.34
CA TRP A 82 2.82 15.53 -11.66
C TRP A 82 3.94 14.50 -11.49
N CYS A 83 4.99 14.65 -12.30
CA CYS A 83 6.23 13.87 -12.28
C CYS A 83 7.33 14.68 -12.96
N PHE A 84 8.39 15.05 -12.25
CA PHE A 84 9.44 15.92 -12.80
C PHE A 84 10.81 15.61 -12.21
N ASP A 85 11.85 15.95 -12.95
CA ASP A 85 13.23 15.96 -12.47
C ASP A 85 13.60 17.36 -11.98
N ALA A 86 14.28 17.44 -10.85
CA ALA A 86 14.98 18.64 -10.40
C ALA A 86 16.49 18.36 -10.34
N THR A 87 17.29 19.28 -10.87
CA THR A 87 18.76 19.25 -10.80
C THR A 87 19.24 20.51 -10.13
N VAL A 88 20.10 20.40 -9.11
CA VAL A 88 20.68 21.55 -8.42
C VAL A 88 22.13 21.79 -8.83
N ALA A 89 22.53 23.04 -9.00
CA ALA A 89 23.93 23.37 -9.24
C ALA A 89 24.79 23.08 -8.00
N ASN A 90 24.30 23.41 -6.80
CA ASN A 90 25.01 23.22 -5.53
C ASN A 90 24.13 22.50 -4.49
N PRO A 91 24.71 21.75 -3.53
CA PRO A 91 23.96 21.15 -2.43
C PRO A 91 23.12 22.17 -1.65
N GLY A 92 22.05 21.68 -1.03
CA GLY A 92 21.17 22.45 -0.17
C GLY A 92 19.71 22.02 -0.23
N LYS A 93 18.91 22.67 0.61
CA LYS A 93 17.46 22.46 0.68
C LYS A 93 16.75 23.24 -0.41
N VAL A 94 15.83 22.56 -1.09
CA VAL A 94 14.91 23.17 -2.06
C VAL A 94 13.48 22.93 -1.59
N LEU A 95 12.68 23.99 -1.58
CA LEU A 95 11.26 23.95 -1.26
C LEU A 95 10.46 23.87 -2.57
N PHE A 96 9.69 22.81 -2.74
CA PHE A 96 8.75 22.66 -3.86
C PHE A 96 7.33 22.96 -3.36
N ASN A 97 6.72 24.00 -3.91
CA ASN A 97 5.35 24.40 -3.60
C ASN A 97 4.45 24.02 -4.77
N MET A 98 3.58 23.03 -4.56
CA MET A 98 2.70 22.49 -5.59
C MET A 98 1.42 23.33 -5.78
N GLY A 99 1.21 24.36 -4.95
CA GLY A 99 0.00 25.18 -4.98
C GLY A 99 -1.27 24.37 -4.63
N LYS A 100 -2.43 24.99 -4.85
CA LYS A 100 -3.75 24.37 -4.59
C LYS A 100 -4.34 23.75 -5.87
N PRO A 101 -5.33 22.84 -5.77
CA PRO A 101 -5.82 22.13 -4.56
C PRO A 101 -4.85 21.00 -4.12
N GLN A 102 -5.32 20.04 -3.32
CA GLN A 102 -4.55 18.88 -2.85
C GLN A 102 -3.79 18.16 -3.98
N LYS A 103 -2.46 18.03 -3.84
CA LYS A 103 -1.57 17.46 -4.87
C LYS A 103 -0.52 16.48 -4.33
N ILE A 104 -0.33 16.36 -3.02
CA ILE A 104 0.64 15.44 -2.42
C ILE A 104 -0.07 14.26 -1.75
N GLY A 105 0.42 13.03 -1.89
CA GLY A 105 -0.16 11.85 -1.24
C GLY A 105 0.12 11.78 0.26
N VAL A 106 -0.58 10.90 0.99
CA VAL A 106 -0.42 10.73 2.46
C VAL A 106 0.97 10.31 2.94
N ARG A 107 1.87 9.96 2.02
CA ARG A 107 3.27 9.60 2.30
C ARG A 107 4.28 10.63 1.77
N GLY A 108 3.82 11.78 1.29
CA GLY A 108 4.68 12.72 0.57
C GLY A 108 4.93 12.29 -0.88
N PRO A 109 5.81 13.01 -1.60
CA PRO A 109 6.22 12.65 -2.95
C PRO A 109 6.94 11.28 -2.98
N ALA A 110 6.77 10.52 -4.06
CA ALA A 110 7.70 9.47 -4.43
C ALA A 110 8.98 10.12 -5.00
N VAL A 111 10.14 9.62 -4.59
CA VAL A 111 11.46 10.16 -4.93
C VAL A 111 12.33 9.07 -5.53
N SER A 112 13.00 9.38 -6.63
CA SER A 112 14.06 8.57 -7.22
C SER A 112 15.33 9.40 -7.38
N ILE A 113 16.47 8.79 -7.08
CA ILE A 113 17.81 9.40 -7.23
C ILE A 113 18.66 8.70 -8.31
N ASP A 114 18.03 7.83 -9.09
CA ASP A 114 18.65 6.96 -10.08
C ASP A 114 17.86 6.94 -11.41
N GLU A 115 17.29 8.10 -11.75
CA GLU A 115 16.57 8.36 -13.00
C GLU A 115 15.27 7.55 -13.17
N GLY A 116 14.60 7.27 -12.05
CA GLY A 116 13.32 6.57 -12.01
C GLY A 116 13.43 5.05 -11.94
N LYS A 117 14.62 4.47 -11.68
CA LYS A 117 14.81 3.02 -11.58
C LYS A 117 14.36 2.46 -10.23
N SER A 118 14.60 3.20 -9.15
CA SER A 118 14.13 2.87 -7.80
C SER A 118 13.46 4.08 -7.16
N TRP A 119 12.47 3.80 -6.30
CA TRP A 119 11.60 4.80 -5.71
C TRP A 119 11.44 4.57 -4.21
N ASN A 120 11.43 5.66 -3.45
CA ASN A 120 11.04 5.68 -2.05
C ASN A 120 10.09 6.86 -1.82
N TYR A 121 9.12 6.70 -0.93
CA TYR A 121 8.34 7.86 -0.47
C TYR A 121 9.21 8.73 0.45
N LEU A 122 9.16 10.05 0.27
CA LEU A 122 9.91 11.01 1.09
C LEU A 122 9.51 10.94 2.57
N GLY A 123 8.30 10.46 2.87
CA GLY A 123 7.70 10.57 4.19
C GLY A 123 7.07 11.94 4.40
N THR A 124 6.54 12.16 5.60
CA THR A 124 5.75 13.36 5.92
C THR A 124 6.48 14.37 6.80
N GLU A 125 7.70 14.06 7.25
CA GLU A 125 8.46 14.93 8.17
C GLU A 125 8.78 16.30 7.57
N ASN A 126 9.06 16.34 6.25
CA ASN A 126 9.39 17.56 5.51
C ASN A 126 8.30 17.97 4.52
N VAL A 127 7.04 17.66 4.84
CA VAL A 127 5.89 17.93 3.98
C VAL A 127 4.81 18.67 4.75
N GLU A 128 4.31 19.76 4.18
CA GLU A 128 3.13 20.45 4.65
C GLU A 128 1.93 20.11 3.74
N MET A 129 0.93 19.48 4.35
CA MET A 129 -0.32 19.04 3.71
C MET A 129 -1.51 19.66 4.47
N THR A 130 -1.77 20.94 4.23
CA THR A 130 -2.86 21.68 4.89
C THR A 130 -3.84 22.22 3.85
N PRO A 131 -5.07 22.63 4.25
CA PRO A 131 -5.97 23.32 3.33
C PRO A 131 -5.38 24.61 2.72
N GLN A 132 -4.29 25.12 3.30
CA GLN A 132 -3.60 26.34 2.88
C GLN A 132 -2.33 26.08 2.06
N ALA A 133 -1.67 24.91 2.21
CA ALA A 133 -0.39 24.63 1.57
C ALA A 133 -0.21 23.14 1.20
N GLU A 134 0.32 22.90 0.00
CA GLU A 134 0.82 21.61 -0.47
C GLU A 134 2.28 21.80 -0.89
N ARG A 135 3.22 21.57 0.03
CA ARG A 135 4.64 21.79 -0.23
C ARG A 135 5.52 20.77 0.45
N PHE A 136 6.66 20.47 -0.15
CA PHE A 136 7.66 19.58 0.43
C PHE A 136 9.07 20.15 0.26
N THR A 137 9.94 19.84 1.22
CA THR A 137 11.36 20.21 1.16
C THR A 137 12.19 18.97 0.91
N TYR A 138 13.14 19.07 -0.02
CA TYR A 138 14.14 18.03 -0.27
C TYR A 138 15.55 18.58 -0.11
N GLU A 139 16.43 17.80 0.52
CA GLU A 139 17.83 18.16 0.73
C GLU A 139 18.72 17.45 -0.30
N PHE A 140 19.27 18.23 -1.22
CA PHE A 140 20.28 17.76 -2.16
C PHE A 140 21.65 17.81 -1.49
N THR A 141 22.39 16.72 -1.55
CA THR A 141 23.67 16.53 -0.84
C THR A 141 24.89 16.62 -1.75
N LYS A 142 24.70 16.66 -3.08
CA LYS A 142 25.79 16.69 -4.07
C LYS A 142 25.61 17.81 -5.09
N VAL A 143 26.73 18.34 -5.57
CA VAL A 143 26.80 19.24 -6.74
C VAL A 143 26.23 18.49 -7.96
N ASN A 144 25.41 19.16 -8.77
CA ASN A 144 24.74 18.59 -9.94
C ASN A 144 23.87 17.36 -9.63
N GLN A 145 23.41 17.19 -8.39
CA GLN A 145 22.51 16.09 -8.06
C GLN A 145 21.18 16.27 -8.77
N ARG A 146 20.73 15.20 -9.43
CA ARG A 146 19.40 15.07 -10.00
C ARG A 146 18.56 14.17 -9.09
N ALA A 147 17.32 14.57 -8.86
CA ALA A 147 16.29 13.74 -8.24
C ALA A 147 14.99 13.87 -9.02
N ARG A 148 14.26 12.76 -9.15
CA ARG A 148 12.93 12.72 -9.73
C ARG A 148 11.89 12.68 -8.63
N PHE A 149 10.85 13.48 -8.77
CA PHE A 149 9.71 13.54 -7.86
C PHE A 149 8.44 13.20 -8.61
N SER A 150 7.56 12.41 -8.00
CA SER A 150 6.25 12.06 -8.56
C SER A 150 5.19 11.99 -7.47
N VAL A 151 3.92 12.23 -7.84
CA VAL A 151 2.78 12.14 -6.91
C VAL A 151 2.64 10.76 -6.28
N ALA A 152 2.98 9.72 -7.04
CA ALA A 152 3.10 8.32 -6.63
C ALA A 152 4.16 7.63 -7.50
N ILE A 153 4.53 6.40 -7.18
CA ILE A 153 5.51 5.64 -7.99
C ILE A 153 4.93 5.47 -9.41
N PRO A 154 5.57 6.02 -10.45
CA PRO A 154 5.06 5.94 -11.82
C PRO A 154 5.20 4.53 -12.38
N TYR A 155 4.28 4.14 -13.27
CA TYR A 155 4.33 2.92 -14.06
C TYR A 155 4.16 3.32 -15.52
N LEU A 156 5.18 3.10 -16.32
CA LEU A 156 5.29 3.56 -17.70
C LEU A 156 5.47 2.36 -18.66
N GLN A 157 5.53 2.62 -19.96
CA GLN A 157 5.61 1.55 -20.97
C GLN A 157 6.83 0.64 -20.76
N HIS A 158 7.98 1.20 -20.38
CA HIS A 158 9.18 0.41 -20.11
C HIS A 158 9.03 -0.59 -18.94
N ASP A 159 8.17 -0.32 -17.97
CA ASP A 159 7.87 -1.25 -16.87
C ASP A 159 7.06 -2.44 -17.39
N LEU A 160 6.03 -2.16 -18.22
CA LEU A 160 5.25 -3.20 -18.89
C LEU A 160 6.14 -4.05 -19.81
N ASP A 161 7.02 -3.41 -20.58
CA ASP A 161 7.95 -4.09 -21.47
C ASP A 161 8.92 -4.97 -20.66
N ALA A 162 9.42 -4.50 -19.52
CA ALA A 162 10.25 -5.30 -18.63
C ALA A 162 9.51 -6.54 -18.10
N PHE A 163 8.24 -6.40 -17.70
CA PHE A 163 7.40 -7.53 -17.30
C PHE A 163 7.21 -8.54 -18.44
N ILE A 164 6.93 -8.07 -19.65
CA ILE A 164 6.75 -8.91 -20.85
C ILE A 164 8.05 -9.63 -21.19
N ILE A 165 9.18 -8.92 -21.24
CA ILE A 165 10.51 -9.48 -21.55
C ILE A 165 10.87 -10.56 -20.54
N LYS A 166 10.68 -10.30 -19.24
CA LYS A 166 10.90 -11.28 -18.17
C LYS A 166 10.10 -12.57 -18.37
N ASN A 167 8.91 -12.48 -18.98
CA ASN A 167 8.00 -13.61 -19.19
C ASN A 167 7.96 -14.07 -20.67
N ALA A 168 8.88 -13.62 -21.54
CA ALA A 168 8.82 -13.89 -22.97
C ALA A 168 8.89 -15.40 -23.32
N ALA A 169 9.58 -16.18 -22.49
CA ALA A 169 9.69 -17.64 -22.65
C ALA A 169 8.52 -18.41 -22.02
N ASN A 170 7.56 -17.73 -21.37
CA ASN A 170 6.45 -18.40 -20.72
C ASN A 170 5.43 -18.89 -21.78
N PRO A 171 5.18 -20.22 -21.89
CA PRO A 171 4.35 -20.77 -22.97
C PRO A 171 2.86 -20.40 -22.83
N PHE A 172 2.45 -19.85 -21.69
CA PHE A 172 1.08 -19.45 -21.44
C PHE A 172 0.80 -17.99 -21.81
N LEU A 173 1.83 -17.17 -22.04
CA LEU A 173 1.70 -15.76 -22.38
C LEU A 173 1.72 -15.56 -23.89
N VAL A 174 0.72 -14.86 -24.41
CA VAL A 174 0.71 -14.35 -25.78
C VAL A 174 0.49 -12.84 -25.74
N LYS A 175 1.44 -12.08 -26.29
CA LYS A 175 1.30 -10.65 -26.56
C LYS A 175 0.81 -10.45 -28.00
N SER A 176 -0.16 -9.55 -28.19
CA SER A 176 -0.57 -9.07 -29.50
C SER A 176 -0.94 -7.58 -29.46
N GLU A 177 -1.06 -6.94 -30.61
CA GLU A 177 -1.69 -5.62 -30.73
C GLU A 177 -3.21 -5.78 -30.54
N LEU A 178 -3.80 -5.03 -29.60
CA LEU A 178 -5.25 -4.93 -29.44
C LEU A 178 -5.85 -4.12 -30.59
N THR A 179 -5.28 -2.93 -30.78
CA THR A 179 -5.67 -1.90 -31.74
C THR A 179 -4.60 -0.80 -31.72
N LYS A 180 -4.82 0.27 -32.48
CA LYS A 180 -4.03 1.50 -32.41
C LYS A 180 -4.85 2.64 -31.83
N THR A 181 -4.23 3.46 -30.99
CA THR A 181 -4.82 4.71 -30.51
C THR A 181 -5.09 5.66 -31.69
N ARG A 182 -5.81 6.75 -31.45
CA ARG A 182 -6.03 7.80 -32.47
C ARG A 182 -4.73 8.46 -32.96
N LYS A 183 -3.63 8.38 -32.20
CA LYS A 183 -2.29 8.83 -32.64
C LYS A 183 -1.48 7.75 -33.36
N GLY A 184 -2.04 6.55 -33.54
CA GLY A 184 -1.38 5.43 -34.19
C GLY A 184 -0.51 4.56 -33.27
N THR A 185 -0.55 4.78 -31.96
CA THR A 185 0.23 4.01 -30.98
C THR A 185 -0.39 2.62 -30.76
N SER A 186 0.39 1.55 -30.84
CA SER A 186 -0.07 0.18 -30.59
C SER A 186 -0.47 -0.02 -29.13
N VAL A 187 -1.72 -0.39 -28.87
CA VAL A 187 -2.22 -0.79 -27.54
C VAL A 187 -1.98 -2.28 -27.34
N ASP A 188 -1.38 -2.66 -26.22
CA ASP A 188 -1.00 -4.06 -25.96
C ASP A 188 -2.21 -4.88 -25.45
N LEU A 189 -2.39 -6.08 -26.01
CA LEU A 189 -3.24 -7.15 -25.46
C LEU A 189 -2.35 -8.29 -24.97
N LEU A 190 -2.47 -8.64 -23.70
CA LEU A 190 -1.87 -9.85 -23.14
C LEU A 190 -2.94 -10.91 -22.97
N LYS A 191 -2.69 -12.11 -23.48
CA LYS A 191 -3.54 -13.28 -23.29
C LYS A 191 -2.81 -14.35 -22.50
N ILE A 192 -3.42 -14.84 -21.42
CA ILE A 192 -2.88 -15.91 -20.59
C ILE A 192 -3.81 -17.11 -20.63
N GLY A 193 -3.28 -18.27 -21.04
CA GLY A 193 -4.06 -19.49 -21.25
C GLY A 193 -4.69 -19.57 -22.64
N LYS A 194 -5.62 -20.51 -22.83
CA LYS A 194 -6.28 -20.76 -24.12
C LYS A 194 -7.80 -20.85 -23.96
N PRO A 195 -8.59 -20.18 -24.82
CA PRO A 195 -10.04 -20.38 -24.84
C PRO A 195 -10.38 -21.84 -25.20
N GLY A 196 -11.47 -22.35 -24.64
CA GLY A 196 -11.96 -23.69 -24.95
C GLY A 196 -13.23 -24.04 -24.15
N PRO A 197 -13.87 -25.18 -24.44
CA PRO A 197 -15.03 -25.64 -23.69
C PRO A 197 -14.73 -25.72 -22.18
N GLY A 198 -15.63 -25.20 -21.35
CA GLY A 198 -15.48 -25.20 -19.88
C GLY A 198 -14.48 -24.18 -19.32
N VAL A 199 -13.77 -23.42 -20.16
CA VAL A 199 -12.85 -22.36 -19.74
C VAL A 199 -13.60 -21.03 -19.68
N SER A 200 -13.61 -20.38 -18.52
CA SER A 200 -14.28 -19.08 -18.34
C SER A 200 -13.37 -17.92 -18.76
N PRO A 201 -13.82 -17.07 -19.69
CA PRO A 201 -13.02 -15.95 -20.17
C PRO A 201 -13.13 -14.74 -19.23
N ILE A 202 -11.98 -14.18 -18.88
CA ILE A 202 -11.81 -13.05 -17.98
C ILE A 202 -11.21 -11.88 -18.76
N LEU A 203 -11.73 -10.68 -18.56
CA LEU A 203 -11.17 -9.43 -19.05
C LEU A 203 -10.65 -8.62 -17.87
N VAL A 204 -9.42 -8.14 -17.96
CA VAL A 204 -8.88 -7.17 -17.02
C VAL A 204 -8.31 -5.97 -17.76
N THR A 205 -8.56 -4.78 -17.24
CA THR A 205 -8.10 -3.53 -17.84
C THR A 205 -7.48 -2.65 -16.77
N ALA A 206 -6.54 -1.79 -17.15
CA ALA A 206 -6.03 -0.74 -16.28
C ALA A 206 -5.72 0.52 -17.08
N ARG A 207 -5.60 1.64 -16.37
CA ARG A 207 -5.11 2.91 -16.93
C ARG A 207 -6.03 3.48 -18.02
N HIS A 208 -7.35 3.40 -17.85
CA HIS A 208 -8.26 4.30 -18.58
C HIS A 208 -7.96 5.77 -18.26
N HIS A 209 -7.53 6.04 -17.03
CA HIS A 209 -6.91 7.33 -16.68
C HIS A 209 -5.40 7.16 -16.54
N ALA A 210 -4.66 7.96 -17.32
CA ALA A 210 -3.21 7.91 -17.45
C ALA A 210 -2.40 8.19 -16.17
N CYS A 211 -2.98 8.80 -15.13
CA CYS A 211 -2.24 9.09 -13.89
C CYS A 211 -2.22 7.95 -12.86
N GLU A 212 -3.12 6.97 -12.98
CA GLU A 212 -3.41 5.95 -11.95
C GLU A 212 -2.39 4.79 -11.93
N SER A 213 -1.13 5.07 -11.60
CA SER A 213 -0.01 4.14 -11.84
C SER A 213 0.03 2.96 -10.86
N THR A 214 -0.39 3.16 -9.61
CA THR A 214 -0.36 2.10 -8.59
C THR A 214 -1.22 0.90 -8.99
N ALA A 215 -2.32 1.13 -9.71
CA ALA A 215 -3.18 0.11 -10.28
C ALA A 215 -2.44 -0.85 -11.23
N SER A 216 -1.48 -0.34 -12.02
CA SER A 216 -0.67 -1.15 -12.93
C SER A 216 0.22 -2.16 -12.19
N TYR A 217 0.78 -1.81 -11.03
CA TYR A 217 1.55 -2.75 -10.22
C TYR A 217 0.69 -3.87 -9.63
N VAL A 218 -0.54 -3.56 -9.22
CA VAL A 218 -1.51 -4.58 -8.77
C VAL A 218 -1.88 -5.51 -9.92
N LEU A 219 -2.17 -4.97 -11.10
CA LEU A 219 -2.43 -5.78 -12.29
C LEU A 219 -1.22 -6.64 -12.67
N GLU A 220 -0.01 -6.10 -12.65
CA GLU A 220 1.23 -6.85 -12.93
C GLU A 220 1.38 -8.04 -11.97
N GLY A 221 1.11 -7.86 -10.68
CA GLY A 221 1.11 -8.93 -9.70
C GLY A 221 0.08 -10.03 -9.98
N PHE A 222 -1.13 -9.62 -10.38
CA PHE A 222 -2.20 -10.54 -10.80
C PHE A 222 -1.77 -11.36 -12.02
N LEU A 223 -1.21 -10.71 -13.04
CA LEU A 223 -0.70 -11.36 -14.25
C LEU A 223 0.47 -12.30 -13.93
N GLN A 224 1.41 -11.89 -13.08
CA GLN A 224 2.56 -12.70 -12.72
C GLN A 224 2.16 -13.98 -12.00
N GLU A 225 1.18 -13.93 -11.09
CA GLU A 225 0.65 -15.13 -10.43
C GLU A 225 -0.08 -16.03 -11.44
N ALA A 226 -0.86 -15.45 -12.36
CA ALA A 226 -1.55 -16.17 -13.42
C ALA A 226 -0.60 -16.91 -14.37
N LEU A 227 0.64 -16.43 -14.52
CA LEU A 227 1.71 -17.03 -15.33
C LEU A 227 2.58 -18.03 -14.55
N SER A 228 2.53 -17.98 -13.22
CA SER A 228 3.46 -18.72 -12.36
C SER A 228 3.20 -20.23 -12.35
N GLU A 229 4.18 -20.99 -11.91
CA GLU A 229 4.06 -22.43 -11.67
C GLU A 229 3.47 -22.77 -10.29
N SER A 230 2.96 -21.76 -9.57
CA SER A 230 2.22 -21.98 -8.34
C SER A 230 0.97 -22.83 -8.59
N LEU A 231 0.46 -23.47 -7.54
CA LEU A 231 -0.76 -24.25 -7.63
C LEU A 231 -1.96 -23.39 -8.01
N ALA A 232 -2.01 -22.14 -7.54
CA ALA A 232 -3.03 -21.17 -7.93
C ALA A 232 -2.91 -20.80 -9.40
N GLY A 233 -1.70 -20.49 -9.90
CA GLY A 233 -1.49 -20.17 -11.32
C GLY A 233 -1.90 -21.32 -12.24
N LYS A 234 -1.52 -22.55 -11.91
CA LYS A 234 -1.90 -23.76 -12.66
C LYS A 234 -3.41 -23.96 -12.69
N GLU A 235 -4.05 -23.88 -11.53
CA GLU A 235 -5.50 -24.07 -11.41
C GLU A 235 -6.28 -22.92 -12.09
N PHE A 236 -5.76 -21.69 -12.04
CA PHE A 236 -6.32 -20.56 -12.78
C PHE A 236 -6.31 -20.85 -14.28
N ARG A 237 -5.16 -21.22 -14.86
CA ARG A 237 -5.02 -21.51 -16.31
C ARG A 237 -5.83 -22.73 -16.77
N LYS A 238 -6.18 -23.64 -15.86
CA LYS A 238 -7.06 -24.77 -16.15
C LYS A 238 -8.53 -24.34 -16.31
N ARG A 239 -8.97 -23.36 -15.52
CA ARG A 239 -10.37 -22.91 -15.49
C ARG A 239 -10.65 -21.63 -16.27
N HIS A 240 -9.61 -20.86 -16.58
CA HIS A 240 -9.75 -19.51 -17.11
C HIS A 240 -8.80 -19.23 -18.28
N VAL A 241 -9.27 -18.36 -19.17
CA VAL A 241 -8.44 -17.63 -20.12
C VAL A 241 -8.55 -16.16 -19.78
N LEU A 242 -7.42 -15.47 -19.68
CA LEU A 242 -7.35 -14.07 -19.29
C LEU A 242 -6.97 -13.22 -20.51
N PHE A 243 -7.76 -12.18 -20.77
CA PHE A 243 -7.45 -11.09 -21.68
C PHE A 243 -7.16 -9.86 -20.85
N ALA A 244 -5.98 -9.28 -21.00
CA ALA A 244 -5.54 -8.12 -20.24
C ALA A 244 -5.14 -6.98 -21.17
N VAL A 245 -5.63 -5.78 -20.89
CA VAL A 245 -5.20 -4.53 -21.52
C VAL A 245 -4.53 -3.68 -20.43
N PRO A 246 -3.20 -3.81 -20.24
CA PRO A 246 -2.53 -3.24 -19.06
C PRO A 246 -2.43 -1.73 -19.06
N ILE A 247 -2.45 -1.11 -20.24
CA ILE A 247 -2.47 0.34 -20.42
C ILE A 247 -3.47 0.69 -21.51
N VAL A 248 -4.65 1.17 -21.13
CA VAL A 248 -5.68 1.62 -22.08
C VAL A 248 -5.31 2.97 -22.68
N ASP A 249 -5.10 4.00 -21.85
CA ASP A 249 -4.71 5.34 -22.29
C ASP A 249 -3.21 5.45 -22.54
N LYS A 250 -2.70 4.70 -23.53
CA LYS A 250 -1.26 4.61 -23.80
C LYS A 250 -0.63 5.95 -24.17
N ASP A 251 -1.32 6.74 -24.99
CA ASP A 251 -0.86 8.08 -25.38
C ASP A 251 -0.78 9.03 -24.19
N GLY A 252 -1.77 8.96 -23.29
CA GLY A 252 -1.78 9.79 -22.08
C GLY A 252 -0.69 9.39 -21.10
N VAL A 253 -0.44 8.09 -20.92
CA VAL A 253 0.65 7.61 -20.05
C VAL A 253 2.01 8.10 -20.56
N GLU A 254 2.28 7.96 -21.86
CA GLU A 254 3.53 8.39 -22.47
C GLU A 254 3.73 9.91 -22.33
N ALA A 255 2.68 10.69 -22.57
CA ALA A 255 2.73 12.13 -22.42
C ALA A 255 2.86 12.58 -20.95
N GLY A 256 2.38 11.79 -19.98
CA GLY A 256 2.23 12.22 -18.59
C GLY A 256 0.93 12.98 -18.33
N ASP A 257 -0.16 12.59 -19.00
CA ASP A 257 -1.48 13.18 -18.82
C ASP A 257 -2.15 12.72 -17.52
N GLN A 258 -3.13 13.51 -17.06
CA GLN A 258 -4.03 13.11 -15.99
C GLN A 258 -4.91 11.91 -16.42
N GLY A 259 -5.42 11.96 -17.66
CA GLY A 259 -6.40 11.01 -18.22
C GLY A 259 -7.82 11.11 -17.63
N LYS A 260 -7.95 11.47 -16.34
CA LYS A 260 -9.23 11.70 -15.68
C LYS A 260 -9.97 12.89 -16.30
N ASN A 261 -11.25 12.71 -16.64
CA ASN A 261 -12.09 13.75 -17.26
C ASN A 261 -11.42 14.40 -18.49
N ARG A 262 -10.61 13.63 -19.24
CA ARG A 262 -9.86 14.15 -20.39
C ARG A 262 -10.78 14.60 -21.52
N MET A 263 -10.28 15.52 -22.33
CA MET A 263 -10.94 15.94 -23.58
C MET A 263 -10.52 15.04 -24.77
N PRO A 264 -11.38 14.86 -25.78
CA PRO A 264 -12.77 15.32 -25.85
C PRO A 264 -13.75 14.47 -25.03
N HIS A 265 -13.32 13.31 -24.52
CA HIS A 265 -14.15 12.41 -23.71
C HIS A 265 -13.27 11.54 -22.81
N ASP A 266 -13.77 11.11 -21.66
CA ASP A 266 -13.06 10.23 -20.73
C ASP A 266 -13.13 8.77 -21.21
N HIS A 267 -12.00 8.07 -21.26
CA HIS A 267 -11.94 6.66 -21.69
C HIS A 267 -12.88 5.75 -20.88
N ASN A 268 -12.99 5.96 -19.56
CA ASN A 268 -13.90 5.19 -18.72
C ASN A 268 -15.31 5.80 -18.66
N ARG A 269 -15.67 6.66 -19.63
CA ARG A 269 -17.03 7.12 -19.91
C ARG A 269 -17.45 6.84 -21.35
N ASP A 270 -16.59 6.19 -22.13
CA ASP A 270 -16.77 6.00 -23.57
C ASP A 270 -17.41 4.65 -23.94
N TYR A 271 -17.77 3.81 -22.96
CA TYR A 271 -18.44 2.53 -23.25
C TYR A 271 -19.89 2.72 -23.70
N GLY A 272 -20.35 1.88 -24.63
CA GLY A 272 -21.71 1.92 -25.16
C GLY A 272 -21.71 1.80 -26.68
N ASP A 273 -22.73 2.36 -27.34
CA ASP A 273 -22.98 2.10 -28.76
C ASP A 273 -22.00 2.78 -29.72
N ASN A 274 -21.42 3.92 -29.31
CA ASN A 274 -20.58 4.74 -30.19
C ASN A 274 -19.33 5.26 -29.44
N PRO A 275 -18.39 4.37 -29.06
CA PRO A 275 -17.11 4.79 -28.50
C PRO A 275 -16.32 5.58 -29.55
N ILE A 276 -15.67 6.66 -29.13
CA ILE A 276 -14.79 7.46 -29.99
C ILE A 276 -13.33 6.98 -29.94
N TYR A 277 -13.00 6.19 -28.93
CA TYR A 277 -11.67 5.64 -28.71
C TYR A 277 -11.59 4.21 -29.28
N PRO A 278 -10.70 3.94 -30.25
CA PRO A 278 -10.51 2.60 -30.81
C PRO A 278 -10.24 1.52 -29.76
N GLU A 279 -9.52 1.86 -28.70
CA GLU A 279 -9.22 0.99 -27.56
C GLU A 279 -10.48 0.55 -26.80
N ILE A 280 -11.46 1.44 -26.63
CA ILE A 280 -12.72 1.13 -25.93
C ILE A 280 -13.63 0.26 -26.81
N GLN A 281 -13.66 0.53 -28.12
CA GLN A 281 -14.33 -0.35 -29.07
C GLN A 281 -13.72 -1.75 -29.06
N ALA A 282 -12.39 -1.86 -29.16
CA ALA A 282 -11.70 -3.14 -29.21
C ALA A 282 -11.88 -3.96 -27.92
N ILE A 283 -11.90 -3.31 -26.75
CA ILE A 283 -12.22 -3.95 -25.47
C ILE A 283 -13.66 -4.51 -25.48
N SER A 284 -14.62 -3.73 -25.99
CA SER A 284 -16.01 -4.16 -26.11
C SER A 284 -16.17 -5.32 -27.11
N ASP A 285 -15.41 -5.31 -28.20
CA ASP A 285 -15.38 -6.39 -29.19
C ASP A 285 -14.84 -7.69 -28.60
N ILE A 286 -13.79 -7.63 -27.77
CA ILE A 286 -13.31 -8.79 -26.99
C ILE A 286 -14.41 -9.30 -26.08
N ALA A 287 -15.09 -8.40 -25.36
CA ALA A 287 -16.16 -8.78 -24.44
C ALA A 287 -17.28 -9.55 -25.14
N ASN A 288 -17.71 -9.05 -26.29
CA ASN A 288 -18.77 -9.65 -27.09
C ASN A 288 -18.35 -10.94 -27.81
N LYS A 289 -17.14 -10.95 -28.40
CA LYS A 289 -16.60 -12.10 -29.14
C LYS A 289 -16.38 -13.31 -28.24
N TYR A 290 -15.80 -13.09 -27.06
CA TYR A 290 -15.46 -14.17 -26.13
C TYR A 290 -16.53 -14.43 -25.08
N LYS A 291 -17.61 -13.64 -25.05
CA LYS A 291 -18.68 -13.75 -24.05
C LYS A 291 -18.11 -13.72 -22.64
N ILE A 292 -17.44 -12.61 -22.31
CA ILE A 292 -16.71 -12.45 -21.06
C ILE A 292 -17.60 -12.78 -19.86
N HIS A 293 -17.10 -13.66 -18.98
CA HIS A 293 -17.76 -14.03 -17.74
C HIS A 293 -17.39 -13.10 -16.61
N PHE A 294 -16.19 -12.53 -16.63
CA PHE A 294 -15.68 -11.74 -15.54
C PHE A 294 -14.88 -10.53 -16.04
N ALA A 295 -15.13 -9.36 -15.48
CA ALA A 295 -14.40 -8.14 -15.84
C ALA A 295 -13.89 -7.39 -14.60
N ILE A 296 -12.60 -7.08 -14.54
CA ILE A 296 -12.02 -6.24 -13.49
C ILE A 296 -11.28 -5.06 -14.10
N ASP A 297 -11.68 -3.87 -13.69
CA ASP A 297 -11.09 -2.61 -14.14
C ASP A 297 -10.25 -1.99 -13.01
N PHE A 298 -8.94 -1.96 -13.16
CA PHE A 298 -8.01 -1.48 -12.13
C PHE A 298 -7.79 0.04 -12.28
N HIS A 299 -8.13 0.76 -11.22
CA HIS A 299 -8.14 2.22 -11.13
C HIS A 299 -7.42 2.72 -9.88
N CYS A 300 -7.23 4.04 -9.77
CA CYS A 300 -6.89 4.71 -8.52
C CYS A 300 -7.89 5.82 -8.19
N PRO A 301 -8.24 6.02 -6.91
CA PRO A 301 -9.24 7.00 -6.51
C PRO A 301 -8.63 8.41 -6.43
N ALA A 302 -9.28 9.34 -5.71
CA ALA A 302 -8.63 10.62 -5.38
C ALA A 302 -7.39 10.39 -4.46
N LEU A 303 -6.61 11.44 -4.24
CA LEU A 303 -5.27 11.27 -3.67
C LEU A 303 -5.24 10.99 -2.15
N ARG A 304 -6.14 11.60 -1.37
CA ARG A 304 -6.24 11.49 0.10
C ARG A 304 -7.68 11.74 0.55
N GLY A 305 -8.03 11.25 1.74
CA GLY A 305 -9.31 11.45 2.41
C GLY A 305 -10.33 10.32 2.21
N ASP A 306 -11.11 10.03 3.25
CA ASP A 306 -12.19 9.04 3.26
C ASP A 306 -11.78 7.66 2.69
N ILE A 307 -12.53 7.12 1.73
CA ILE A 307 -12.28 5.82 1.11
C ILE A 307 -11.08 5.81 0.15
N HIS A 308 -10.52 6.98 -0.18
CA HIS A 308 -9.49 7.10 -1.23
C HIS A 308 -8.10 6.59 -0.82
N GLU A 309 -7.91 6.32 0.47
CA GLU A 309 -6.72 5.67 1.03
C GLU A 309 -6.94 4.18 1.30
N ALA A 310 -8.10 3.65 0.88
CA ALA A 310 -8.50 2.27 1.06
C ALA A 310 -8.61 1.56 -0.30
N MET A 311 -8.31 0.26 -0.31
CA MET A 311 -8.70 -0.60 -1.42
C MET A 311 -10.24 -0.70 -1.43
N HIS A 312 -10.89 -0.46 -2.57
CA HIS A 312 -12.35 -0.57 -2.64
C HIS A 312 -12.86 -0.90 -4.04
N PHE A 313 -14.01 -1.55 -4.10
CA PHE A 313 -14.69 -1.88 -5.34
C PHE A 313 -15.85 -0.92 -5.62
N LEU A 314 -15.94 -0.47 -6.87
CA LEU A 314 -17.05 0.29 -7.45
C LEU A 314 -17.64 -0.46 -8.65
N GLY A 315 -18.84 -0.09 -9.08
CA GLY A 315 -19.51 -0.72 -10.22
C GLY A 315 -21.02 -0.83 -10.02
N LEU A 316 -21.68 -1.65 -10.84
CA LEU A 316 -23.12 -1.90 -10.77
C LEU A 316 -23.40 -3.17 -9.95
N GLY A 317 -24.17 -3.03 -8.87
CA GLY A 317 -24.48 -4.08 -7.92
C GLY A 317 -25.71 -4.92 -8.29
N VAL A 318 -25.78 -5.42 -9.53
CA VAL A 318 -26.80 -6.43 -9.87
C VAL A 318 -26.60 -7.68 -8.97
N PRO A 319 -27.68 -8.41 -8.60
CA PRO A 319 -27.63 -9.36 -7.48
C PRO A 319 -26.50 -10.40 -7.55
N HIS A 320 -26.35 -11.08 -8.69
CA HIS A 320 -25.32 -12.12 -8.86
C HIS A 320 -23.90 -11.55 -8.89
N VAL A 321 -23.70 -10.36 -9.49
CA VAL A 321 -22.40 -9.67 -9.50
C VAL A 321 -21.99 -9.29 -8.07
N LYS A 322 -22.90 -8.70 -7.30
CA LYS A 322 -22.65 -8.31 -5.91
C LYS A 322 -22.35 -9.51 -5.03
N ASP A 323 -23.10 -10.59 -5.18
CA ASP A 323 -22.92 -11.84 -4.44
C ASP A 323 -21.56 -12.50 -4.76
N ASN A 324 -21.22 -12.62 -6.04
CA ASN A 324 -19.91 -13.13 -6.48
C ASN A 324 -18.74 -12.26 -5.98
N LEU A 325 -18.88 -10.93 -6.04
CA LEU A 325 -17.86 -10.02 -5.53
C LEU A 325 -17.67 -10.17 -4.02
N ASN A 326 -18.75 -10.28 -3.25
CA ASN A 326 -18.67 -10.48 -1.79
C ASN A 326 -17.98 -11.80 -1.42
N GLU A 327 -18.27 -12.87 -2.15
CA GLU A 327 -17.58 -14.14 -1.97
C GLU A 327 -16.08 -13.99 -2.28
N TRP A 328 -15.73 -13.34 -3.39
CA TRP A 328 -14.33 -13.11 -3.74
C TRP A 328 -13.61 -12.23 -2.71
N ILE A 329 -14.22 -11.14 -2.23
CA ILE A 329 -13.70 -10.29 -1.14
C ILE A 329 -13.43 -11.11 0.13
N SER A 330 -14.32 -12.06 0.44
CA SER A 330 -14.17 -12.93 1.59
C SER A 330 -12.95 -13.85 1.45
N TRP A 331 -12.65 -14.31 0.24
CA TRP A 331 -11.40 -15.04 -0.07
C TRP A 331 -10.17 -14.13 -0.15
N ILE A 332 -10.30 -12.89 -0.62
CA ILE A 332 -9.20 -11.90 -0.64
C ILE A 332 -8.69 -11.67 0.79
N LYS A 333 -9.56 -11.66 1.79
CA LYS A 333 -9.17 -11.57 3.21
C LYS A 333 -8.14 -12.63 3.63
N GLU A 334 -8.23 -13.84 3.09
CA GLU A 334 -7.29 -14.95 3.40
C GLU A 334 -5.95 -14.82 2.66
N GLU A 335 -5.97 -14.28 1.43
CA GLU A 335 -4.84 -14.35 0.50
C GLU A 335 -4.02 -13.07 0.37
N ARG A 336 -4.63 -11.91 0.63
CA ARG A 336 -3.93 -10.62 0.51
C ARG A 336 -2.73 -10.55 1.47
N PRO A 337 -1.73 -9.70 1.17
CA PRO A 337 -0.81 -9.19 2.17
C PRO A 337 -1.58 -8.73 3.41
N GLN A 338 -1.28 -9.32 4.57
CA GLN A 338 -2.11 -9.16 5.77
C GLN A 338 -1.97 -7.76 6.39
N GLU A 339 -0.91 -7.04 6.02
CA GLU A 339 -0.66 -5.64 6.40
C GLU A 339 -1.58 -4.64 5.67
N VAL A 340 -2.06 -4.96 4.47
CA VAL A 340 -2.94 -4.09 3.66
C VAL A 340 -4.39 -4.48 3.87
N MET A 341 -5.32 -3.54 4.02
CA MET A 341 -6.72 -3.87 4.29
C MET A 341 -7.42 -4.73 3.22
N THR A 342 -8.48 -5.41 3.65
CA THR A 342 -9.44 -6.08 2.75
C THR A 342 -10.20 -5.00 1.97
N PRO A 343 -10.47 -5.20 0.67
CA PRO A 343 -11.14 -4.18 -0.11
C PRO A 343 -12.60 -4.03 0.33
N LEU A 344 -13.08 -2.80 0.35
CA LEU A 344 -14.48 -2.48 0.65
C LEU A 344 -15.36 -2.73 -0.58
N ASN A 345 -16.66 -3.00 -0.37
CA ASN A 345 -17.63 -3.13 -1.47
C ASN A 345 -18.58 -1.93 -1.49
N PHE A 346 -18.49 -1.12 -2.54
CA PHE A 346 -19.36 0.03 -2.79
C PHE A 346 -20.07 -0.05 -4.15
N LEU A 347 -20.40 -1.27 -4.61
CA LEU A 347 -21.24 -1.42 -5.80
C LEU A 347 -22.58 -0.70 -5.62
N ILE A 348 -22.98 0.03 -6.67
CA ILE A 348 -24.18 0.86 -6.67
C ILE A 348 -25.41 0.00 -6.94
N ASP A 349 -26.44 0.16 -6.12
CA ASP A 349 -27.72 -0.50 -6.33
C ASP A 349 -28.33 -0.10 -7.70
N PRO A 350 -28.67 -1.07 -8.57
CA PRO A 350 -29.21 -0.79 -9.91
C PRO A 350 -30.54 -0.02 -9.90
N THR A 351 -31.26 0.02 -8.78
CA THR A 351 -32.49 0.80 -8.62
C THR A 351 -32.24 2.31 -8.44
N LYS A 352 -30.99 2.73 -8.23
CA LYS A 352 -30.67 4.15 -8.05
C LYS A 352 -30.72 4.91 -9.39
N PRO A 353 -31.18 6.18 -9.40
CA PRO A 353 -31.23 6.99 -10.60
C PRO A 353 -29.87 7.05 -11.32
N GLY A 354 -29.87 6.77 -12.62
CA GLY A 354 -28.66 6.81 -13.45
C GLY A 354 -27.58 5.79 -13.07
N ALA A 355 -27.92 4.71 -12.34
CA ALA A 355 -26.95 3.66 -12.03
C ALA A 355 -26.53 2.87 -13.27
N VAL A 356 -27.47 2.46 -14.12
CA VAL A 356 -27.19 1.53 -15.23
C VAL A 356 -26.45 2.19 -16.41
N ASN A 357 -26.86 3.39 -16.84
CA ASN A 357 -26.37 4.01 -18.08
C ASN A 357 -25.16 4.94 -17.89
N ARG A 358 -24.18 4.55 -17.06
CA ARG A 358 -23.01 5.41 -16.74
C ARG A 358 -21.91 5.40 -17.79
N LYS A 359 -21.98 4.51 -18.79
CA LYS A 359 -20.94 4.33 -19.81
C LYS A 359 -19.53 4.03 -19.26
N ILE A 360 -19.47 3.45 -18.06
CA ILE A 360 -18.26 3.03 -17.35
C ILE A 360 -18.02 1.54 -17.63
N ASN A 361 -16.77 1.10 -17.74
CA ASN A 361 -16.39 -0.29 -17.98
C ASN A 361 -17.18 -1.27 -17.08
N SER A 362 -17.03 -1.14 -15.75
CA SER A 362 -17.64 -2.08 -14.80
C SER A 362 -19.17 -2.10 -14.87
N HIS A 363 -19.80 -0.98 -15.27
CA HIS A 363 -21.25 -0.92 -15.45
C HIS A 363 -21.67 -1.57 -16.76
N TYR A 364 -20.98 -1.26 -17.86
CA TYR A 364 -21.23 -1.87 -19.18
C TYR A 364 -21.02 -3.38 -19.14
N MET A 365 -19.93 -3.85 -18.55
CA MET A 365 -19.64 -5.27 -18.44
C MET A 365 -20.68 -6.00 -17.58
N ALA A 366 -21.14 -5.39 -16.48
CA ALA A 366 -22.15 -5.97 -15.60
C ALA A 366 -23.53 -6.16 -16.27
N THR A 367 -23.82 -5.47 -17.37
CA THR A 367 -25.08 -5.62 -18.11
C THR A 367 -25.02 -6.67 -19.22
N LEU A 368 -23.84 -7.21 -19.54
CA LEU A 368 -23.70 -8.29 -20.52
C LEU A 368 -24.31 -9.57 -19.96
N GLU A 369 -25.13 -10.25 -20.76
CA GLU A 369 -25.80 -11.51 -20.38
C GLU A 369 -24.81 -12.60 -19.93
N SER A 370 -23.62 -12.66 -20.54
CA SER A 370 -22.58 -13.62 -20.18
C SER A 370 -21.86 -13.30 -18.87
N CYS A 371 -21.97 -12.07 -18.36
CA CYS A 371 -21.16 -11.58 -17.26
C CYS A 371 -21.71 -12.05 -15.90
N LYS A 372 -20.85 -12.75 -15.16
CA LYS A 372 -21.09 -13.28 -13.81
C LYS A 372 -20.63 -12.32 -12.72
N MET A 373 -19.58 -11.53 -12.99
CA MET A 373 -19.07 -10.50 -12.07
C MET A 373 -18.32 -9.42 -12.86
N ALA A 374 -18.65 -8.15 -12.63
CA ALA A 374 -17.85 -7.03 -13.11
C ALA A 374 -17.70 -5.99 -12.00
N ALA A 375 -16.49 -5.45 -11.84
CA ALA A 375 -16.21 -4.42 -10.84
C ALA A 375 -14.97 -3.59 -11.23
N THR A 376 -14.94 -2.35 -10.77
CA THR A 376 -13.75 -1.50 -10.76
C THR A 376 -13.06 -1.66 -9.40
N LEU A 377 -11.77 -2.02 -9.38
CA LEU A 377 -10.96 -1.98 -8.16
C LEU A 377 -10.22 -0.64 -8.11
N GLU A 378 -10.56 0.18 -7.11
CA GLU A 378 -9.87 1.41 -6.77
C GLU A 378 -8.72 1.10 -5.82
N VAL A 379 -7.49 1.27 -6.32
CA VAL A 379 -6.23 1.07 -5.61
C VAL A 379 -5.73 2.43 -5.12
N PRO A 380 -5.59 2.65 -3.80
CA PRO A 380 -5.12 3.93 -3.30
C PRO A 380 -3.71 4.21 -3.84
N TYR A 381 -3.38 5.47 -4.17
CA TYR A 381 -2.04 5.81 -4.64
C TYR A 381 -0.96 5.41 -3.64
N THR A 382 -1.26 5.53 -2.35
CA THR A 382 -0.53 4.91 -1.23
C THR A 382 -1.39 4.92 0.04
N GLN A 383 -0.88 4.41 1.17
CA GLN A 383 -1.59 4.37 2.46
C GLN A 383 -0.72 4.89 3.61
N VAL A 384 -1.36 5.35 4.68
CA VAL A 384 -0.67 5.89 5.86
C VAL A 384 0.20 4.85 6.55
N ARG A 385 -0.29 3.62 6.77
CA ARG A 385 0.46 2.45 7.27
C ARG A 385 -0.24 1.14 6.88
N PRO A 386 0.44 0.18 6.21
CA PRO A 386 1.80 0.23 5.65
C PRO A 386 1.88 1.18 4.45
N ALA A 387 3.07 1.39 3.88
CA ALA A 387 3.15 2.08 2.59
C ALA A 387 2.73 1.07 1.52
N LEU A 388 1.88 1.48 0.59
CA LEU A 388 1.65 0.71 -0.63
C LEU A 388 2.69 1.17 -1.64
N ASP A 389 3.81 0.45 -1.67
CA ASP A 389 4.84 0.55 -2.70
C ASP A 389 4.56 -0.43 -3.85
N SER A 390 5.43 -0.46 -4.86
CA SER A 390 5.28 -1.31 -6.03
C SER A 390 5.26 -2.81 -5.70
N ASP A 391 6.04 -3.24 -4.70
CA ASP A 391 6.17 -4.66 -4.38
C ASP A 391 5.01 -5.17 -3.54
N MET A 392 4.54 -4.35 -2.59
CA MET A 392 3.29 -4.57 -1.87
C MET A 392 2.10 -4.59 -2.83
N ALA A 393 2.05 -3.68 -3.81
CA ALA A 393 0.99 -3.64 -4.82
C ALA A 393 0.97 -4.93 -5.66
N ARG A 394 2.13 -5.40 -6.16
CA ARG A 394 2.25 -6.69 -6.85
C ARG A 394 1.82 -7.86 -5.96
N ALA A 395 2.26 -7.88 -4.69
CA ALA A 395 1.87 -8.93 -3.75
C ALA A 395 0.36 -8.94 -3.51
N TYR A 396 -0.28 -7.77 -3.48
CA TYR A 396 -1.74 -7.65 -3.42
C TYR A 396 -2.40 -8.25 -4.66
N GLY A 397 -1.90 -7.91 -5.86
CA GLY A 397 -2.33 -8.49 -7.14
C GLY A 397 -2.26 -10.02 -7.18
N ALA A 398 -1.16 -10.60 -6.69
CA ALA A 398 -1.03 -12.05 -6.57
C ALA A 398 -2.08 -12.64 -5.60
N GLY A 399 -2.33 -11.96 -4.46
CA GLY A 399 -3.38 -12.34 -3.51
C GLY A 399 -4.79 -12.31 -4.12
N LEU A 400 -5.08 -11.33 -4.99
CA LEU A 400 -6.35 -11.26 -5.73
C LEU A 400 -6.57 -12.50 -6.61
N LEU A 401 -5.54 -12.95 -7.34
CA LEU A 401 -5.64 -14.15 -8.18
C LEU A 401 -5.75 -15.44 -7.36
N LYS A 402 -4.98 -15.57 -6.28
CA LYS A 402 -5.12 -16.72 -5.36
C LYS A 402 -6.52 -16.80 -4.78
N ALA A 403 -7.09 -15.68 -4.37
CA ALA A 403 -8.47 -15.60 -3.90
C ALA A 403 -9.48 -15.96 -5.00
N TRP A 404 -9.21 -15.54 -6.25
CA TRP A 404 -10.03 -15.89 -7.41
C TRP A 404 -10.14 -17.39 -7.57
N VAL A 405 -9.00 -18.08 -7.47
CA VAL A 405 -8.92 -19.54 -7.60
C VAL A 405 -9.72 -20.25 -6.50
N ARG A 406 -9.81 -19.67 -5.30
CA ARG A 406 -10.64 -20.24 -4.21
C ARG A 406 -12.12 -19.95 -4.36
N THR A 407 -12.47 -18.96 -5.16
CA THR A 407 -13.85 -18.49 -5.26
C THR A 407 -14.66 -19.41 -6.16
N ASN A 408 -15.75 -19.94 -5.62
CA ASN A 408 -16.77 -20.63 -6.40
C ASN A 408 -17.80 -19.60 -6.91
N PHE A 409 -17.58 -19.12 -8.13
CA PHE A 409 -18.47 -18.15 -8.78
C PHE A 409 -19.76 -18.81 -9.26
N THR A 410 -20.90 -18.19 -8.95
CA THR A 410 -22.25 -18.66 -9.30
C THR A 410 -22.82 -17.86 -10.50
N THR A 411 -23.83 -18.42 -11.17
CA THR A 411 -24.62 -17.74 -12.22
C THR A 411 -25.98 -17.28 -11.68
N ILE A 412 -26.73 -16.51 -12.48
CA ILE A 412 -28.11 -16.06 -12.18
C ILE A 412 -29.09 -17.23 -11.99
N ASP A 413 -28.78 -18.42 -12.52
CA ASP A 413 -29.72 -19.54 -12.54
C ASP A 413 -30.25 -19.86 -11.13
N ALA A 414 -31.57 -19.74 -10.99
CA ALA A 414 -32.25 -19.83 -9.70
C ALA A 414 -31.93 -21.17 -9.01
N GLY A 415 -31.23 -21.12 -7.88
CA GLY A 415 -30.95 -22.28 -7.04
C GLY A 415 -29.48 -22.64 -6.83
N MET A 416 -28.50 -21.92 -7.41
CA MET A 416 -27.08 -22.18 -7.11
C MET A 416 -26.68 -21.64 -5.71
N ASN A 417 -26.94 -22.44 -4.69
CA ASN A 417 -26.28 -22.30 -3.39
C ASN A 417 -24.80 -22.70 -3.54
N ARG A 418 -23.86 -21.87 -3.07
CA ARG A 418 -22.42 -22.21 -3.05
C ARG A 418 -22.11 -23.42 -2.15
N GLY A 419 -23.04 -23.81 -1.27
CA GLY A 419 -22.92 -24.96 -0.39
C GLY A 419 -21.66 -24.89 0.49
N ASP A 420 -21.05 -26.05 0.70
CA ASP A 420 -19.86 -26.22 1.54
C ASP A 420 -18.58 -25.63 0.92
N LEU A 421 -18.67 -25.07 -0.29
CA LEU A 421 -17.56 -24.42 -1.00
C LEU A 421 -17.50 -22.91 -0.78
N SER A 422 -18.42 -22.34 0.00
CA SER A 422 -18.42 -20.92 0.34
C SER A 422 -17.39 -20.57 1.42
N ASN A 423 -16.85 -19.35 1.38
CA ASN A 423 -16.02 -18.81 2.45
C ASN A 423 -16.78 -18.74 3.78
N ALA A 424 -18.09 -18.48 3.73
CA ALA A 424 -18.95 -18.49 4.90
C ALA A 424 -18.95 -19.86 5.60
N HIS A 425 -19.07 -20.96 4.84
CA HIS A 425 -18.98 -22.31 5.41
C HIS A 425 -17.60 -22.58 6.02
N PHE A 426 -16.53 -22.19 5.33
CA PHE A 426 -15.16 -22.30 5.83
C PHE A 426 -14.95 -21.56 7.15
N ASN A 427 -15.45 -20.31 7.23
CA ASN A 427 -15.38 -19.53 8.46
C ASN A 427 -16.27 -20.07 9.57
N ASN A 428 -17.42 -20.68 9.27
CA ASN A 428 -18.24 -21.33 10.28
C ASN A 428 -17.48 -22.47 10.95
N PHE A 429 -16.81 -23.33 10.18
CA PHE A 429 -15.91 -24.37 10.71
C PHE A 429 -14.85 -23.79 11.65
N ARG A 430 -14.12 -22.76 11.21
CA ARG A 430 -13.10 -22.08 12.02
C ARG A 430 -13.68 -21.48 13.30
N ASN A 431 -14.78 -20.75 13.18
CA ASN A 431 -15.39 -20.03 14.29
C ASN A 431 -16.01 -20.96 15.33
N GLU A 432 -16.65 -22.05 14.91
CA GLU A 432 -17.18 -23.08 15.79
C GLU A 432 -16.05 -23.67 16.63
N PHE A 433 -14.93 -24.05 15.99
CA PHE A 433 -13.77 -24.56 16.69
C PHE A 433 -13.22 -23.55 17.72
N ILE A 434 -12.92 -22.32 17.29
CA ILE A 434 -12.32 -21.30 18.18
C ILE A 434 -13.22 -20.98 19.37
N LYS A 435 -14.55 -20.99 19.19
CA LYS A 435 -15.50 -20.72 20.28
C LYS A 435 -15.58 -21.84 21.30
N SER A 436 -15.34 -23.10 20.92
CA SER A 436 -15.67 -24.26 21.75
C SER A 436 -14.49 -25.16 22.13
N TYR A 437 -13.29 -24.96 21.57
CA TYR A 437 -12.17 -25.90 21.79
C TYR A 437 -11.74 -26.07 23.26
N ARG A 438 -11.93 -25.05 24.10
CA ARG A 438 -11.61 -25.14 25.54
C ARG A 438 -12.69 -25.87 26.34
N SER A 439 -13.96 -25.60 26.05
CA SER A 439 -15.09 -26.20 26.78
C SER A 439 -15.44 -27.60 26.29
N LYS A 440 -15.21 -27.88 25.01
CA LYS A 440 -15.55 -29.14 24.33
C LYS A 440 -14.38 -29.68 23.47
N PRO A 441 -13.22 -29.97 24.08
CA PRO A 441 -12.00 -30.31 23.34
C PRO A 441 -12.14 -31.56 22.45
N LYS A 442 -12.79 -32.62 22.95
CA LYS A 442 -12.97 -33.87 22.19
C LYS A 442 -13.88 -33.69 20.96
N GLU A 443 -14.96 -32.94 21.10
CA GLU A 443 -15.87 -32.64 19.99
C GLU A 443 -15.15 -31.81 18.92
N MET A 444 -14.35 -30.82 19.33
CA MET A 444 -13.63 -29.97 18.39
C MET A 444 -12.48 -30.71 17.69
N GLU A 445 -11.78 -31.59 18.39
CA GLU A 445 -10.80 -32.51 17.79
C GLU A 445 -11.45 -33.40 16.72
N GLN A 446 -12.62 -33.98 17.01
CA GLN A 446 -13.39 -34.76 16.03
C GLN A 446 -13.84 -33.89 14.84
N LEU A 447 -14.34 -32.68 15.09
CA LEU A 447 -14.73 -31.72 14.05
C LEU A 447 -13.57 -31.43 13.09
N ALA A 448 -12.38 -31.11 13.61
CA ALA A 448 -11.21 -30.82 12.78
C ALA A 448 -10.70 -32.07 12.04
N ASN A 449 -10.70 -33.24 12.68
CA ASN A 449 -10.25 -34.48 12.05
C ASN A 449 -11.11 -34.93 10.87
N ARG A 450 -12.42 -34.57 10.83
CA ARG A 450 -13.27 -34.78 9.64
C ARG A 450 -12.72 -34.13 8.37
N TYR A 451 -11.98 -33.04 8.51
CA TYR A 451 -11.40 -32.30 7.41
C TYR A 451 -9.96 -32.71 7.08
N ARG A 452 -9.36 -33.68 7.79
CA ARG A 452 -7.97 -34.12 7.57
C ARG A 452 -7.83 -35.32 6.63
N THR A 453 -8.80 -35.52 5.75
CA THR A 453 -8.77 -36.60 4.75
C THR A 453 -8.26 -36.09 3.41
N GLU A 454 -7.68 -36.96 2.58
CA GLU A 454 -7.21 -36.59 1.23
C GLU A 454 -8.33 -36.02 0.35
N ARG A 455 -9.59 -36.39 0.63
CA ARG A 455 -10.78 -35.90 -0.09
C ARG A 455 -11.21 -34.50 0.31
N SER A 456 -10.82 -34.03 1.50
CA SER A 456 -11.19 -32.70 1.98
C SER A 456 -10.44 -31.60 1.20
N PRO A 457 -11.03 -30.43 0.92
CA PRO A 457 -10.31 -29.36 0.25
C PRO A 457 -9.05 -28.96 1.02
N VAL A 458 -7.94 -28.68 0.32
CA VAL A 458 -6.63 -28.48 0.96
C VAL A 458 -6.66 -27.37 2.01
N LEU A 459 -7.42 -26.31 1.77
CA LEU A 459 -7.56 -25.20 2.70
C LEU A 459 -8.17 -25.64 4.05
N TYR A 460 -9.16 -26.55 4.03
CA TYR A 460 -9.77 -27.08 5.25
C TYR A 460 -8.79 -28.00 6.00
N ARG A 461 -7.97 -28.79 5.28
CA ARG A 461 -6.92 -29.62 5.90
C ARG A 461 -5.89 -28.77 6.66
N LEU A 462 -5.45 -27.68 6.04
CA LEU A 462 -4.47 -26.77 6.63
C LEU A 462 -5.07 -25.98 7.80
N GLU A 463 -6.33 -25.55 7.67
CA GLU A 463 -7.05 -24.89 8.78
C GLU A 463 -7.24 -25.86 9.95
N ALA A 464 -7.66 -27.10 9.70
CA ALA A 464 -7.79 -28.12 10.72
C ALA A 464 -6.46 -28.36 11.47
N SER A 465 -5.32 -28.31 10.76
CA SER A 465 -4.00 -28.44 11.38
C SER A 465 -3.68 -27.26 12.31
N ASN A 466 -3.95 -26.02 11.88
CA ASN A 466 -3.82 -24.83 12.73
C ASN A 466 -4.75 -24.86 13.96
N LEU A 467 -6.00 -25.29 13.78
CA LEU A 467 -6.99 -25.39 14.86
C LEU A 467 -6.59 -26.47 15.88
N LEU A 468 -6.14 -27.64 15.41
CA LEU A 468 -5.61 -28.68 16.29
C LEU A 468 -4.33 -28.23 17.01
N ALA A 469 -3.45 -27.45 16.36
CA ALA A 469 -2.29 -26.87 17.03
C ALA A 469 -2.70 -25.92 18.17
N THR A 470 -3.74 -25.10 17.93
CA THR A 470 -4.33 -24.23 18.96
C THR A 470 -4.85 -25.04 20.16
N LEU A 471 -5.55 -26.15 19.88
CA LEU A 471 -6.03 -27.07 20.91
C LEU A 471 -4.87 -27.73 21.67
N ALA A 472 -3.86 -28.24 20.96
CA ALA A 472 -2.68 -28.89 21.52
C ALA A 472 -1.91 -27.92 22.45
N ILE A 473 -1.70 -26.67 22.05
CA ILE A 473 -1.09 -25.63 22.91
C ILE A 473 -1.90 -25.45 24.21
N SER A 474 -3.23 -25.38 24.13
CA SER A 474 -4.07 -25.21 25.32
C SER A 474 -4.02 -26.41 26.27
N GLN A 475 -3.72 -27.60 25.75
CA GLN A 475 -3.52 -28.83 26.50
C GLN A 475 -2.04 -29.05 26.89
N ARG A 476 -1.16 -28.06 26.63
CA ARG A 476 0.29 -28.12 26.87
C ARG A 476 1.00 -29.24 26.09
N LYS A 477 0.44 -29.67 24.96
CA LYS A 477 1.02 -30.66 24.03
C LYS A 477 1.86 -29.96 22.96
N TYR A 478 2.94 -29.29 23.38
CA TYR A 478 3.72 -28.42 22.49
C TYR A 478 4.41 -29.15 21.32
N PRO A 479 5.02 -30.34 21.49
CA PRO A 479 5.61 -31.06 20.35
C PRO A 479 4.60 -31.40 19.26
N GLU A 480 3.37 -31.76 19.65
CA GLU A 480 2.27 -32.02 18.72
C GLU A 480 1.89 -30.73 17.96
N ALA A 481 1.76 -29.60 18.66
CA ALA A 481 1.48 -28.32 18.04
C ALA A 481 2.56 -27.88 17.04
N LYS A 482 3.85 -28.13 17.35
CA LYS A 482 4.97 -27.84 16.43
C LYS A 482 4.89 -28.69 15.16
N VAL A 483 4.55 -29.97 15.26
CA VAL A 483 4.35 -30.85 14.08
C VAL A 483 3.18 -30.37 13.21
N LEU A 484 2.05 -30.04 13.85
CA LEU A 484 0.85 -29.57 13.16
C LEU A 484 1.05 -28.22 12.46
N THR A 485 1.80 -27.30 13.05
CA THR A 485 2.11 -26.01 12.41
C THR A 485 3.14 -26.16 11.30
N GLN A 486 4.12 -27.06 11.46
CA GLN A 486 5.12 -27.33 10.44
C GLN A 486 4.51 -27.90 9.15
N SER A 487 3.45 -28.72 9.24
CA SER A 487 2.77 -29.21 8.03
C SER A 487 2.13 -28.08 7.22
N VAL A 488 1.62 -27.04 7.89
CA VAL A 488 1.06 -25.85 7.22
C VAL A 488 2.16 -24.98 6.64
N LEU A 489 3.25 -24.76 7.38
CA LEU A 489 4.37 -23.93 6.93
C LEU A 489 5.13 -24.51 5.72
N LEU A 490 5.02 -25.81 5.48
CA LEU A 490 5.62 -26.50 4.34
C LEU A 490 4.68 -26.66 3.14
N ASP A 491 3.38 -26.40 3.28
CA ASP A 491 2.41 -26.58 2.21
C ASP A 491 2.25 -25.28 1.39
N ALA A 492 2.62 -25.33 0.12
CA ALA A 492 2.51 -24.21 -0.81
C ALA A 492 1.06 -23.74 -1.07
N ASN A 493 0.04 -24.50 -0.65
CA ASN A 493 -1.37 -24.11 -0.74
C ASN A 493 -1.87 -23.31 0.47
N ALA A 494 -1.07 -23.17 1.53
CA ALA A 494 -1.46 -22.37 2.68
C ALA A 494 -1.79 -20.95 2.22
N SER A 495 -2.96 -20.45 2.65
CA SER A 495 -3.26 -19.04 2.44
C SER A 495 -2.28 -18.17 3.20
N THR A 496 -2.12 -16.91 2.79
CA THR A 496 -1.27 -15.94 3.51
C THR A 496 -1.66 -15.87 5.00
N TYR A 497 -2.96 -15.87 5.30
CA TYR A 497 -3.45 -15.92 6.68
C TYR A 497 -3.08 -17.22 7.42
N GLN A 498 -3.29 -18.38 6.79
CA GLN A 498 -2.99 -19.68 7.41
C GLN A 498 -1.50 -19.85 7.71
N TYR A 499 -0.65 -19.41 6.79
CA TYR A 499 0.79 -19.45 6.96
C TYR A 499 1.22 -18.56 8.15
N GLN A 500 0.71 -17.33 8.23
CA GLN A 500 1.01 -16.44 9.36
C GLN A 500 0.49 -17.01 10.68
N ASN A 501 -0.73 -17.56 10.70
CA ASN A 501 -1.28 -18.19 11.90
C ASN A 501 -0.44 -19.40 12.33
N ALA A 502 -0.02 -20.26 11.39
CA ALA A 502 0.85 -21.39 11.68
C ALA A 502 2.20 -20.94 12.26
N MET A 503 2.81 -19.88 11.71
CA MET A 503 4.05 -19.33 12.24
C MET A 503 3.87 -18.80 13.67
N LEU A 504 2.76 -18.11 13.94
CA LEU A 504 2.46 -17.59 15.29
C LEU A 504 2.23 -18.71 16.29
N LEU A 505 1.45 -19.74 15.91
CA LEU A 505 1.19 -20.90 16.76
C LEU A 505 2.47 -21.72 17.01
N ASN A 506 3.35 -21.84 16.01
CA ASN A 506 4.66 -22.48 16.18
C ASN A 506 5.51 -21.70 17.18
N MET A 507 5.54 -20.36 17.04
CA MET A 507 6.24 -19.49 17.99
C MET A 507 5.66 -19.63 19.41
N GLU A 508 4.34 -19.61 19.55
CA GLU A 508 3.68 -19.79 20.84
C GLU A 508 3.97 -21.15 21.47
N ALA A 509 3.90 -22.24 20.69
CA ALA A 509 4.22 -23.59 21.15
C ALA A 509 5.68 -23.68 21.60
N THR A 510 6.61 -23.13 20.82
CA THR A 510 8.05 -23.11 21.11
C THR A 510 8.34 -22.31 22.37
N VAL A 511 7.79 -21.10 22.49
CA VAL A 511 7.97 -20.25 23.67
C VAL A 511 7.39 -20.90 24.92
N LYS A 512 6.25 -21.60 24.83
CA LYS A 512 5.60 -22.23 26.00
C LYS A 512 6.17 -23.61 26.36
N ASP A 513 6.92 -24.26 25.47
CA ASP A 513 7.56 -25.53 25.73
C ASP A 513 8.73 -25.37 26.72
N PRO A 514 8.69 -25.99 27.91
CA PRO A 514 9.80 -25.94 28.87
C PRO A 514 11.10 -26.54 28.34
N LYS A 515 11.04 -27.32 27.25
CA LYS A 515 12.20 -27.95 26.61
C LYS A 515 12.87 -27.06 25.57
N SER A 516 12.25 -25.97 25.15
CA SER A 516 12.81 -25.08 24.13
C SER A 516 13.89 -24.19 24.70
N GLY A 517 15.02 -24.13 23.99
CA GLY A 517 16.16 -23.28 24.31
C GLY A 517 16.08 -21.89 23.66
N ALA A 518 16.93 -20.96 24.11
CA ALA A 518 16.97 -19.60 23.58
C ALA A 518 17.30 -19.54 22.08
N GLU A 519 18.23 -20.38 21.61
CA GLU A 519 18.63 -20.43 20.20
C GLU A 519 17.47 -20.79 19.27
N GLU A 520 16.64 -21.78 19.65
CA GLU A 520 15.45 -22.18 18.89
C GLU A 520 14.43 -21.03 18.81
N VAL A 521 14.16 -20.37 19.94
CA VAL A 521 13.22 -19.24 20.02
C VAL A 521 13.72 -18.05 19.21
N ASP A 522 15.01 -17.75 19.28
CA ASP A 522 15.62 -16.62 18.57
C ASP A 522 15.64 -16.86 17.05
N ALA A 523 15.98 -18.06 16.60
CA ALA A 523 15.91 -18.42 15.18
C ALA A 523 14.48 -18.30 14.64
N LEU A 524 13.49 -18.79 15.39
CA LEU A 524 12.08 -18.71 15.00
C LEU A 524 11.57 -17.27 15.02
N PHE A 525 11.95 -16.47 16.03
CA PHE A 525 11.66 -15.05 16.10
C PHE A 525 12.17 -14.31 14.87
N MET A 526 13.44 -14.51 14.49
CA MET A 526 14.01 -13.88 13.30
C MET A 526 13.26 -14.24 12.03
N LYS A 527 12.86 -15.51 11.88
CA LYS A 527 12.04 -15.97 10.75
C LYS A 527 10.64 -15.32 10.75
N ALA A 528 10.02 -15.21 11.92
CA ALA A 528 8.68 -14.68 12.08
C ALA A 528 8.61 -13.17 11.79
N ILE A 529 9.57 -12.36 12.27
CA ILE A 529 9.60 -10.91 12.01
C ILE A 529 10.02 -10.58 10.57
N ALA A 530 10.79 -11.46 9.92
CA ALA A 530 11.20 -11.30 8.53
C ALA A 530 10.07 -11.59 7.53
N LEU A 531 8.88 -12.01 7.99
CA LEU A 531 7.76 -12.25 7.09
C LEU A 531 7.31 -10.94 6.43
N PRO A 532 7.38 -10.85 5.09
CA PRO A 532 6.98 -9.65 4.39
C PRO A 532 5.47 -9.45 4.55
N TYR A 533 5.08 -8.19 4.68
CA TYR A 533 3.69 -7.75 4.61
C TYR A 533 2.72 -8.45 5.60
N SER A 534 3.25 -8.84 6.76
CA SER A 534 2.45 -9.42 7.84
C SER A 534 1.64 -8.38 8.60
N ALA A 535 0.47 -8.78 9.11
CA ALA A 535 -0.35 -7.89 9.92
C ALA A 535 0.45 -7.30 11.11
N LEU A 536 0.22 -6.02 11.42
CA LEU A 536 0.86 -5.37 12.56
C LEU A 536 0.55 -6.10 13.89
N SER A 537 -0.67 -6.60 14.04
CA SER A 537 -1.09 -7.41 15.19
C SER A 537 -0.37 -8.75 15.28
N TYR A 538 -0.01 -9.36 14.15
CA TYR A 538 0.83 -10.56 14.12
C TYR A 538 2.25 -10.22 14.62
N ARG A 539 2.89 -9.18 14.07
CA ARG A 539 4.23 -8.75 14.50
C ARG A 539 4.25 -8.41 15.98
N ALA A 540 3.25 -7.66 16.47
CA ALA A 540 3.15 -7.30 17.88
C ALA A 540 3.11 -8.53 18.80
N LYS A 541 2.36 -9.58 18.43
CA LYS A 541 2.31 -10.85 19.20
C LYS A 541 3.62 -11.62 19.14
N VAL A 542 4.32 -11.63 18.00
CA VAL A 542 5.65 -12.26 17.88
C VAL A 542 6.65 -11.60 18.83
N TYR A 543 6.68 -10.26 18.87
CA TYR A 543 7.52 -9.54 19.83
C TYR A 543 7.10 -9.79 21.29
N ASP A 544 5.80 -9.87 21.57
CA ASP A 544 5.28 -10.18 22.91
C ASP A 544 5.79 -11.54 23.39
N LEU A 545 5.56 -12.60 22.61
CA LEU A 545 6.02 -13.95 22.91
C LEU A 545 7.54 -14.03 23.11
N ALA A 546 8.30 -13.41 22.22
CA ALA A 546 9.76 -13.42 22.26
C ALA A 546 10.33 -12.62 23.45
N SER A 547 9.69 -11.51 23.84
CA SER A 547 10.10 -10.71 25.00
C SER A 547 9.69 -11.37 26.32
N GLU A 548 8.53 -12.04 26.38
CA GLU A 548 8.12 -12.86 27.53
C GLU A 548 9.02 -14.07 27.74
N PHE A 549 9.48 -14.73 26.67
CA PHE A 549 10.49 -15.77 26.79
C PHE A 549 11.79 -15.23 27.42
N ALA A 550 12.31 -14.12 26.89
CA ALA A 550 13.53 -13.50 27.40
C ALA A 550 13.40 -13.10 28.88
N ARG A 551 12.27 -12.52 29.29
CA ARG A 551 11.98 -12.21 30.71
C ARG A 551 12.02 -13.45 31.60
N ARG A 552 11.45 -14.58 31.17
CA ARG A 552 11.50 -15.84 31.94
C ARG A 552 12.91 -16.40 32.06
N GLN A 553 13.78 -16.12 31.10
CA GLN A 553 15.21 -16.44 31.17
C GLN A 553 16.04 -15.40 31.92
N MET A 554 15.39 -14.38 32.52
CA MET A 554 16.05 -13.23 33.16
C MET A 554 16.97 -12.42 32.21
N ASP A 555 16.80 -12.56 30.89
CA ASP A 555 17.44 -11.72 29.89
C ASP A 555 16.60 -10.46 29.62
N TYR A 556 16.60 -9.57 30.60
CA TYR A 556 15.84 -8.32 30.55
C TYR A 556 16.35 -7.37 29.45
N ARG A 557 17.63 -7.44 29.05
CA ARG A 557 18.16 -6.58 27.97
C ARG A 557 17.52 -6.92 26.63
N THR A 558 17.42 -8.20 26.30
CA THR A 558 16.71 -8.66 25.10
C THR A 558 15.22 -8.37 25.20
N ALA A 559 14.61 -8.58 26.37
CA ALA A 559 13.20 -8.27 26.59
C ALA A 559 12.87 -6.79 26.34
N ILE A 560 13.68 -5.87 26.87
CA ILE A 560 13.55 -4.42 26.67
C ILE A 560 13.65 -4.07 25.19
N LYS A 561 14.67 -4.60 24.49
CA LYS A 561 14.86 -4.35 23.05
C LYS A 561 13.61 -4.77 22.26
N ARG A 562 13.17 -6.01 22.44
CA ARG A 562 11.98 -6.56 21.76
C ARG A 562 10.69 -5.80 22.09
N THR A 563 10.52 -5.39 23.35
CA THR A 563 9.35 -4.61 23.78
C THR A 563 9.36 -3.21 23.15
N ARG A 564 10.54 -2.58 22.96
CA ARG A 564 10.66 -1.32 22.22
C ARG A 564 10.27 -1.48 20.76
N ASP A 565 10.72 -2.55 20.10
CA ASP A 565 10.34 -2.84 18.72
C ASP A 565 8.84 -3.15 18.60
N GLN A 566 8.26 -3.82 19.60
CA GLN A 566 6.81 -4.06 19.69
C GLN A 566 6.00 -2.75 19.67
N ILE A 567 6.44 -1.70 20.35
CA ILE A 567 5.73 -0.40 20.41
C ILE A 567 5.54 0.23 19.03
N LEU A 568 6.43 -0.06 18.07
CA LEU A 568 6.35 0.46 16.70
C LEU A 568 5.17 -0.14 15.93
N VAL A 569 4.78 -1.37 16.26
CA VAL A 569 3.73 -2.15 15.56
C VAL A 569 2.48 -2.42 16.40
N ALA A 570 2.54 -2.19 17.72
CA ALA A 570 1.41 -2.38 18.62
C ALA A 570 0.28 -1.37 18.38
N ALA A 571 -0.95 -1.78 18.69
CA ALA A 571 -2.08 -0.89 18.72
C ALA A 571 -1.86 0.22 19.76
N PHE A 572 -2.38 1.42 19.50
CA PHE A 572 -2.11 2.59 20.35
C PHE A 572 -2.43 2.33 21.83
N TYR A 573 -3.58 1.70 22.10
CA TYR A 573 -4.04 1.41 23.47
C TYR A 573 -3.14 0.43 24.25
N GLU A 574 -2.24 -0.30 23.59
CA GLU A 574 -1.31 -1.22 24.27
C GLU A 574 0.01 -0.56 24.63
N LYS A 575 0.36 0.55 23.99
CA LYS A 575 1.70 1.15 24.07
C LYS A 575 2.02 1.67 25.48
N GLY A 576 1.02 2.15 26.22
CA GLY A 576 1.17 2.55 27.62
C GLY A 576 1.69 1.40 28.50
N ARG A 577 0.96 0.28 28.50
CA ARG A 577 1.38 -0.97 29.16
C ARG A 577 2.78 -1.42 28.75
N LEU A 578 3.14 -1.34 27.47
CA LEU A 578 4.47 -1.75 26.99
C LEU A 578 5.59 -0.87 27.54
N TRP A 579 5.38 0.45 27.64
CA TRP A 579 6.32 1.35 28.31
C TRP A 579 6.45 1.06 29.80
N ASN A 580 5.33 0.81 30.49
CA ASN A 580 5.36 0.40 31.90
C ASN A 580 6.12 -0.92 32.09
N ARG A 581 5.95 -1.87 31.18
CA ARG A 581 6.68 -3.14 31.18
C ARG A 581 8.18 -2.95 31.00
N ILE A 582 8.59 -2.07 30.08
CA ILE A 582 10.01 -1.68 29.91
C ILE A 582 10.55 -1.07 31.21
N ALA A 583 9.77 -0.24 31.90
CA ALA A 583 10.19 0.34 33.18
C ALA A 583 10.47 -0.74 34.23
N THR A 584 9.56 -1.71 34.38
CA THR A 584 9.75 -2.87 35.27
C THR A 584 10.98 -3.69 34.89
N ASP A 585 11.23 -3.90 33.58
CA ASP A 585 12.41 -4.64 33.12
C ASP A 585 13.72 -3.87 33.44
N PHE A 586 13.72 -2.53 33.39
CA PHE A 586 14.86 -1.70 33.81
C PHE A 586 15.09 -1.74 35.32
N GLU A 587 14.02 -1.71 36.12
CA GLU A 587 14.08 -1.88 37.58
C GLU A 587 14.72 -3.24 37.94
N ALA A 588 14.36 -4.31 37.23
CA ALA A 588 14.92 -5.66 37.45
C ALA A 588 16.44 -5.73 37.24
N ILE A 589 17.00 -4.89 36.35
CA ILE A 589 18.45 -4.77 36.11
C ILE A 589 19.10 -3.56 36.80
N LYS A 590 18.42 -2.97 37.79
CA LYS A 590 18.91 -1.87 38.63
C LYS A 590 19.27 -0.60 37.85
N LEU A 591 18.44 -0.24 36.86
CA LEU A 591 18.56 0.98 36.06
C LEU A 591 17.35 1.92 36.29
N PRO A 592 17.26 2.56 37.47
CA PRO A 592 16.08 3.34 37.87
C PRO A 592 15.87 4.63 37.05
N ALA A 593 16.93 5.23 36.52
CA ALA A 593 16.82 6.44 35.68
C ALA A 593 16.14 6.13 34.34
N GLU A 594 16.49 5.00 33.73
CA GLU A 594 15.89 4.50 32.50
C GLU A 594 14.45 4.03 32.73
N ALA A 595 14.17 3.42 33.87
CA ALA A 595 12.80 3.08 34.28
C ALA A 595 11.92 4.31 34.39
N LEU A 596 12.40 5.37 35.06
CA LEU A 596 11.73 6.67 35.14
C LEU A 596 11.48 7.26 33.74
N GLY A 597 12.48 7.18 32.85
CA GLY A 597 12.34 7.61 31.46
C GLY A 597 11.20 6.88 30.73
N ALA A 598 11.13 5.56 30.87
CA ALA A 598 10.06 4.75 30.26
C ALA A 598 8.66 5.10 30.80
N ARG A 599 8.51 5.32 32.12
CA ARG A 599 7.24 5.77 32.72
C ARG A 599 6.83 7.15 32.20
N LYS A 600 7.78 8.07 32.04
CA LYS A 600 7.52 9.40 31.45
C LYS A 600 7.03 9.31 30.00
N GLU A 601 7.56 8.38 29.20
CA GLU A 601 7.05 8.15 27.85
C GLU A 601 5.62 7.59 27.85
N ALA A 602 5.28 6.68 28.78
CA ALA A 602 3.89 6.22 28.95
C ALA A 602 2.94 7.39 29.28
N ILE A 603 3.32 8.24 30.25
CA ILE A 603 2.55 9.42 30.66
C ILE A 603 2.38 10.39 29.48
N LYS A 604 3.46 10.72 28.79
CA LYS A 604 3.47 11.63 27.63
C LYS A 604 2.56 11.12 26.51
N LEU A 605 2.56 9.81 26.27
CA LEU A 605 1.73 9.18 25.27
C LEU A 605 0.23 9.21 25.63
N LEU A 606 -0.10 8.89 26.89
CA LEU A 606 -1.48 8.66 27.32
C LEU A 606 -2.19 9.95 27.74
N ARG A 607 -1.51 10.88 28.41
CA ARG A 607 -2.12 12.11 28.96
C ARG A 607 -2.99 12.86 27.94
N PRO A 608 -2.57 13.07 26.67
CA PRO A 608 -3.36 13.85 25.71
C PRO A 608 -4.68 13.19 25.26
N VAL A 609 -4.83 11.87 25.44
CA VAL A 609 -6.00 11.11 24.93
C VAL A 609 -6.98 10.71 26.04
N LEU A 610 -6.70 11.08 27.29
CA LEU A 610 -7.51 10.72 28.46
C LEU A 610 -8.40 11.87 28.96
N ASP A 611 -8.52 12.95 28.18
CA ASP A 611 -9.31 14.14 28.49
C ASP A 611 -10.00 14.73 27.23
N PRO A 612 -11.26 14.34 26.93
CA PRO A 612 -12.03 13.30 27.61
C PRO A 612 -11.55 11.89 27.23
N VAL A 613 -11.61 10.95 28.17
CA VAL A 613 -11.38 9.53 27.87
C VAL A 613 -12.56 8.96 27.08
N GLU A 614 -12.26 8.19 26.04
CA GLU A 614 -13.27 7.45 25.28
C GLU A 614 -13.91 6.37 26.16
N VAL A 615 -15.24 6.28 26.16
CA VAL A 615 -15.99 5.24 26.89
C VAL A 615 -15.88 3.90 26.16
N SER A 616 -14.73 3.24 26.28
CA SER A 616 -14.43 1.96 25.64
C SER A 616 -13.57 1.07 26.56
N VAL A 617 -13.53 -0.23 26.29
CA VAL A 617 -12.64 -1.15 27.04
C VAL A 617 -11.19 -0.71 26.90
N PHE A 618 -10.80 -0.20 25.73
CA PHE A 618 -9.47 0.34 25.48
C PHE A 618 -9.22 1.64 26.25
N GLY A 619 -10.20 2.54 26.33
CA GLY A 619 -10.15 3.72 27.20
C GLY A 619 -9.91 3.34 28.65
N ALA A 620 -10.63 2.35 29.17
CA ALA A 620 -10.43 1.84 30.52
C ALA A 620 -8.99 1.30 30.73
N MET A 621 -8.50 0.46 29.81
CA MET A 621 -7.13 -0.06 29.86
C MET A 621 -6.09 1.06 29.90
N MET A 622 -6.23 2.07 29.03
CA MET A 622 -5.32 3.21 28.99
C MET A 622 -5.36 4.05 30.27
N THR A 623 -6.52 4.19 30.93
CA THR A 623 -6.57 4.89 32.24
C THR A 623 -5.80 4.14 33.31
N LEU A 624 -5.86 2.80 33.32
CA LEU A 624 -5.09 1.98 34.24
C LEU A 624 -3.59 2.09 33.96
N ASP A 625 -3.18 1.97 32.69
CA ASP A 625 -1.78 2.13 32.29
C ASP A 625 -1.22 3.50 32.68
N TYR A 626 -2.02 4.56 32.56
CA TYR A 626 -1.65 5.91 32.98
C TYR A 626 -1.47 6.01 34.50
N PHE A 627 -2.39 5.42 35.27
CA PHE A 627 -2.27 5.35 36.73
C PHE A 627 -1.02 4.57 37.15
N ASP A 628 -0.78 3.39 36.58
CA ASP A 628 0.39 2.55 36.91
C ASP A 628 1.71 3.25 36.56
N ALA A 629 1.74 4.03 35.47
CA ALA A 629 2.90 4.83 35.08
C ALA A 629 3.23 5.91 36.13
N LEU A 630 2.21 6.66 36.56
CA LEU A 630 2.34 7.69 37.60
C LEU A 630 2.68 7.08 38.96
N TYR A 631 2.03 5.98 39.32
CA TYR A 631 2.24 5.30 40.60
C TYR A 631 3.69 4.83 40.72
N GLY A 632 4.28 4.28 39.66
CA GLY A 632 5.67 3.84 39.75
C GLY A 632 6.73 4.95 39.78
N ILE A 633 6.33 6.23 39.82
CA ILE A 633 7.23 7.35 40.09
C ILE A 633 7.03 7.76 41.56
N SER A 634 8.09 7.65 42.37
CA SER A 634 8.03 7.93 43.82
C SER A 634 7.59 9.36 44.12
N GLU A 635 8.00 10.30 43.30
CA GLU A 635 7.81 11.75 43.48
C GLU A 635 6.45 12.25 42.96
N THR A 636 5.61 11.39 42.37
CA THR A 636 4.30 11.83 41.85
C THR A 636 3.44 12.39 43.00
N PRO A 637 2.93 13.63 42.90
CA PRO A 637 2.05 14.20 43.92
C PRO A 637 0.81 13.34 44.15
N ILE A 638 0.42 13.16 45.41
CA ILE A 638 -0.77 12.34 45.76
C ILE A 638 -2.03 12.84 45.04
N SER A 639 -2.18 14.16 44.87
CA SER A 639 -3.30 14.77 44.16
C SER A 639 -3.35 14.37 42.68
N GLU A 640 -2.19 14.21 42.03
CA GLU A 640 -2.11 13.75 40.64
C GLU A 640 -2.47 12.25 40.55
N LEU A 641 -2.02 11.44 41.51
CA LEU A 641 -2.39 10.03 41.60
C LEU A 641 -3.88 9.84 41.88
N GLU A 642 -4.48 10.64 42.76
CA GLU A 642 -5.92 10.64 43.02
C GLU A 642 -6.71 11.02 41.76
N ALA A 643 -6.28 12.04 41.03
CA ALA A 643 -6.92 12.43 39.77
C ALA A 643 -6.86 11.30 38.73
N ALA A 644 -5.70 10.63 38.58
CA ALA A 644 -5.54 9.48 37.70
C ALA A 644 -6.39 8.28 38.15
N ALA A 645 -6.43 8.00 39.46
CA ALA A 645 -7.25 6.93 40.03
C ALA A 645 -8.74 7.16 39.76
N GLN A 646 -9.21 8.41 39.90
CA GLN A 646 -10.59 8.77 39.62
C GLN A 646 -10.97 8.50 38.15
N LYS A 647 -10.04 8.69 37.20
CA LYS A 647 -10.29 8.31 35.80
C LYS A 647 -10.61 6.82 35.69
N VAL A 648 -9.86 5.94 36.38
CA VAL A 648 -10.12 4.48 36.36
C VAL A 648 -11.41 4.12 37.10
N LEU A 649 -11.61 4.66 38.30
CA LEU A 649 -12.74 4.35 39.18
C LEU A 649 -14.09 4.77 38.57
N ASN A 650 -14.11 5.94 37.92
CA ASN A 650 -15.31 6.50 37.31
C ASN A 650 -15.54 6.04 35.87
N HIS A 651 -14.55 5.38 35.24
CA HIS A 651 -14.73 4.85 33.90
C HIS A 651 -15.83 3.77 33.89
N LYS A 652 -16.82 3.94 33.00
CA LYS A 652 -18.05 3.11 32.99
C LYS A 652 -17.80 1.62 32.76
N VAL A 653 -16.74 1.29 32.02
CA VAL A 653 -16.40 -0.09 31.65
C VAL A 653 -15.14 -0.63 32.32
N SER A 654 -14.61 0.08 33.34
CA SER A 654 -13.53 -0.49 34.17
C SER A 654 -14.01 -1.72 34.92
N SER A 655 -13.23 -2.80 34.87
CA SER A 655 -13.56 -4.03 35.60
C SER A 655 -13.39 -3.84 37.11
N ILE A 656 -14.05 -4.71 37.90
CA ILE A 656 -13.92 -4.72 39.36
C ILE A 656 -12.45 -4.86 39.77
N ALA A 657 -11.72 -5.79 39.16
CA ALA A 657 -10.30 -6.02 39.44
C ALA A 657 -9.44 -4.77 39.20
N MET A 658 -9.73 -3.98 38.16
CA MET A 658 -9.01 -2.73 37.92
C MET A 658 -9.27 -1.70 39.03
N LYS A 659 -10.53 -1.56 39.45
CA LYS A 659 -10.90 -0.62 40.52
C LYS A 659 -10.30 -1.03 41.86
N GLU A 660 -10.30 -2.32 42.17
CA GLU A 660 -9.67 -2.88 43.37
C GLU A 660 -8.15 -2.66 43.37
N HIS A 661 -7.48 -2.93 42.24
CA HIS A 661 -6.04 -2.69 42.07
C HIS A 661 -5.67 -1.22 42.32
N VAL A 662 -6.36 -0.29 41.67
CA VAL A 662 -6.12 1.16 41.84
C VAL A 662 -6.41 1.61 43.27
N THR A 663 -7.51 1.15 43.86
CA THR A 663 -7.88 1.49 45.24
C THR A 663 -6.83 1.01 46.24
N LYS A 664 -6.33 -0.22 46.05
CA LYS A 664 -5.28 -0.81 46.87
C LYS A 664 -3.99 0.02 46.77
N LEU A 665 -3.50 0.27 45.55
CA LEU A 665 -2.26 1.00 45.35
C LEU A 665 -2.34 2.44 45.86
N LEU A 666 -3.49 3.12 45.63
CA LEU A 666 -3.70 4.47 46.15
C LEU A 666 -3.68 4.51 47.69
N LYS A 667 -4.24 3.48 48.35
CA LYS A 667 -4.16 3.34 49.81
C LYS A 667 -2.73 3.08 50.28
N GLU A 668 -1.94 2.31 49.56
CA GLU A 668 -0.53 2.04 49.89
C GLU A 668 0.38 3.27 49.73
N ARG A 669 0.00 4.23 48.88
CA ARG A 669 0.74 5.49 48.69
C ARG A 669 0.47 6.52 49.78
N LYS A 670 -0.73 6.50 50.36
CA LYS A 670 -1.16 7.38 51.45
C LYS A 670 -0.60 6.88 52.77
#